data_AF-A0A8P4KL98-F1
#
_entry.id   AF-A0A8P4KL98-F1
#
_cell.length_a   1.000
_cell.length_b   1.000
_cell.length_c   1.000
_cell.angle_alpha   90.00
_cell.angle_beta   90.00
_cell.angle_gamma   90.00
#
_symmetry.space_group_name_H-M   'P 1'
#
loop_
_entity.id
_entity.type
_entity.pdbx_description
1 polymer ?
#
loop_
_entity_poly.entity_id
_entity_poly.type
_entity_poly.pdbx_seq_one_letter_code
_entity_poly.pdbx_strand_id
1 'polypeptide(L)'
;MIIVNYFCLTHTHKPARKIFVTDTYMDEINRQIRNKSLRGVTKRRSSTFRVHPSQARGSTCTQNSVSGSFNDYASDADFFVHWGHTIRGVYIPTLRHTFKSRDLEKLYQQHYSHQRRNSLVFAKGLLYLGMNTAGLFIHYLTDHAQRQVFLETRRCIEGRLRLEQENQRQERLVLSILPRFVSLEMIADMSALEDELSPHEFHKIYIHQYKDVSILFADIKGFTLLSMNLSAQDLVRTLNELFGRFDRLADEHHCLRIKILGDCYYCVSGVPEPQRAHARHCVEMGLAMINTIRSVRKQLNFDMDMRIGIHSGSVLCGVLGLQKWQFDVWSWDVGIANMLEAGGIPGRIHISRTTRDCLEGTYKTEDGHGRDRSEFLLKHNIETFLICPQEERNQVDLIVPTKIQKTNRTWNPEIPLGNVIDMNSFSQMRDEMFNSNLVCSFILLLFLMAAQALIPAPRLLPAILQFSIFLLAYMLLLLLALAEEFKCTPAALQYFCCWIHENNSARNLLTLTAIVINFGLVSTDMLWCILTDTGETDVVDKTNTASRPLTVCTYPEAFVLSGVIAMVTCAVFLRLNSLLKLAVLLLAMAVYSYLIHLTFLSLTRHDMLHRKGICILLMAMFIVAVFYNGRQWEATARLDFLWRLQAQQEVEDMRELREHNECLLHNILPVHVARHFLDRSKNDEELYSQSYDEVGVMFASIAGFNEYFEQKEIKHEGVDCLRLLNEIIAGFDELLEESYFQYVEKIKTIGSCYMAASGLAPDRQASMDEWNHLSELVLFALAMQETLKEMNRHSAKNFQLRVGIAHGPVVAGVIGATKPQYDIWGSTVNLASRMDSTGVSGHIQVPEATRRILVEWGFVLELRGEIFVKGVSGEGWRLVLFLSNGGVKCNPFACQHKVLEFSKSTKIA
;
A
#
# COMPACT_ATOMS: atom_id res chain seq x y z
N MET A 1 -47.89 -19.27 28.07
CA MET A 1 -47.79 -20.48 28.92
C MET A 1 -46.36 -20.95 28.85
N ILE A 2 -45.51 -20.59 29.81
CA ILE A 2 -44.12 -21.06 29.91
C ILE A 2 -43.90 -21.45 31.37
N ILE A 3 -43.66 -22.73 31.58
CA ILE A 3 -43.36 -23.39 32.84
C ILE A 3 -41.89 -23.14 33.14
N VAL A 4 -41.57 -22.53 34.28
CA VAL A 4 -40.22 -22.57 34.85
C VAL A 4 -40.32 -23.02 36.31
N ASN A 5 -40.10 -24.31 36.52
CA ASN A 5 -39.79 -24.89 37.82
C ASN A 5 -38.37 -24.46 38.22
N TYR A 6 -38.18 -23.98 39.44
CA TYR A 6 -36.85 -23.82 40.02
C TYR A 6 -36.64 -24.75 41.21
N PHE A 7 -35.53 -25.48 41.10
CA PHE A 7 -34.86 -26.30 42.10
C PHE A 7 -34.46 -25.45 43.33
N CYS A 8 -34.59 -26.07 44.51
CA CYS A 8 -34.21 -25.51 45.80
C CYS A 8 -33.02 -26.31 46.34
N LEU A 9 -31.89 -25.66 46.63
CA LEU A 9 -30.76 -26.20 47.40
C LEU A 9 -30.35 -25.13 48.43
N THR A 10 -30.98 -25.16 49.61
CA THR A 10 -30.41 -25.61 50.92
C THR A 10 -29.40 -24.66 51.55
N HIS A 11 -29.82 -23.82 52.51
CA HIS A 11 -29.61 -24.10 53.94
C HIS A 11 -30.38 -23.13 54.88
N THR A 12 -31.26 -23.74 55.69
CA THR A 12 -31.64 -23.44 57.09
C THR A 12 -32.16 -22.05 57.48
N HIS A 13 -33.50 -21.90 57.53
CA HIS A 13 -34.25 -21.55 58.76
C HIS A 13 -35.78 -21.70 58.59
N LYS A 14 -36.36 -22.69 59.31
CA LYS A 14 -37.78 -22.98 59.67
C LYS A 14 -38.89 -22.96 58.57
N PRO A 15 -39.72 -24.02 58.44
CA PRO A 15 -40.74 -24.11 57.39
C PRO A 15 -41.96 -23.22 57.70
N ALA A 16 -42.21 -22.22 56.86
CA ALA A 16 -43.53 -21.61 56.75
C ALA A 16 -44.50 -22.63 56.13
N ARG A 17 -45.58 -22.98 56.84
CA ARG A 17 -46.66 -23.84 56.33
C ARG A 17 -47.15 -23.29 54.98
N LYS A 18 -46.91 -24.03 53.90
CA LYS A 18 -47.59 -23.84 52.61
C LYS A 18 -49.05 -24.20 52.80
N ILE A 19 -49.93 -23.20 52.89
CA ILE A 19 -51.37 -23.40 52.84
C ILE A 19 -51.74 -23.50 51.37
N PHE A 20 -52.10 -24.69 50.90
CA PHE A 20 -52.82 -24.84 49.63
C PHE A 20 -54.25 -24.36 49.87
N VAL A 21 -54.61 -23.26 49.23
CA VAL A 21 -55.99 -22.74 49.26
C VAL A 21 -56.81 -23.61 48.31
N THR A 22 -57.38 -24.69 48.84
CA THR A 22 -58.44 -25.45 48.18
C THR A 22 -59.78 -24.74 48.37
N ASP A 23 -60.76 -24.99 47.51
CA ASP A 23 -62.11 -24.41 47.63
C ASP A 23 -62.74 -24.69 49.00
N THR A 24 -62.40 -25.82 49.61
CA THR A 24 -62.79 -26.18 50.98
C THR A 24 -62.19 -25.28 52.06
N TYR A 25 -60.99 -24.71 51.84
CA TYR A 25 -60.35 -23.78 52.76
C TYR A 25 -60.96 -22.37 52.66
N MET A 26 -61.38 -21.98 51.45
CA MET A 26 -62.15 -20.75 51.21
C MET A 26 -63.55 -20.84 51.84
N ASP A 27 -64.20 -22.01 51.76
CA ASP A 27 -65.50 -22.23 52.41
C ASP A 27 -65.43 -22.21 53.94
N GLU A 28 -64.34 -22.70 54.54
CA GLU A 28 -64.16 -22.65 56.00
C GLU A 28 -63.93 -21.22 56.50
N ILE A 29 -63.19 -20.39 55.74
CA ILE A 29 -63.01 -18.96 56.04
C ILE A 29 -64.35 -18.23 55.92
N ASN A 30 -65.11 -18.47 54.85
CA ASN A 30 -66.44 -17.90 54.66
C ASN A 30 -67.44 -18.37 55.73
N ARG A 31 -67.32 -19.61 56.22
CA ARG A 31 -68.11 -20.15 57.33
C ARG A 31 -67.74 -19.48 58.67
N GLN A 32 -66.47 -19.22 58.93
CA GLN A 32 -66.02 -18.52 60.14
C GLN A 32 -66.41 -17.03 60.16
N ILE A 33 -66.43 -16.38 59.00
CA ILE A 33 -66.93 -15.00 58.84
C ILE A 33 -68.44 -14.94 59.09
N ARG A 34 -69.23 -15.87 58.51
CA ARG A 34 -70.67 -16.00 58.77
C ARG A 34 -70.98 -16.29 60.25
N ASN A 35 -70.21 -17.17 60.88
CA ASN A 35 -70.39 -17.53 62.30
C ASN A 35 -69.95 -16.42 63.28
N LYS A 36 -69.04 -15.51 62.89
CA LYS A 36 -68.68 -14.32 63.68
C LYS A 36 -69.68 -13.17 63.51
N SER A 37 -70.31 -13.05 62.34
CA SER A 37 -71.44 -12.12 62.10
C SER A 37 -72.67 -12.45 62.96
N LEU A 38 -72.94 -13.72 63.23
CA LEU A 38 -74.07 -14.18 64.06
C LEU A 38 -73.90 -14.00 65.59
N ARG A 39 -72.70 -13.64 66.09
CA ARG A 39 -72.45 -13.48 67.55
C ARG A 39 -72.64 -12.05 68.07
N GLY A 40 -73.04 -11.10 67.21
CA GLY A 40 -73.20 -9.68 67.56
C GLY A 40 -74.54 -9.28 68.19
N VAL A 41 -75.56 -10.16 68.21
CA VAL A 41 -76.90 -9.80 68.72
C VAL A 41 -77.44 -10.90 69.63
N THR A 42 -77.18 -10.79 70.95
CA THR A 42 -78.14 -11.00 72.05
C THR A 42 -77.44 -11.15 73.41
N LYS A 43 -77.45 -10.09 74.22
CA LYS A 43 -77.52 -10.19 75.70
C LYS A 43 -78.14 -8.92 76.27
N ARG A 44 -79.48 -8.91 76.41
CA ARG A 44 -80.21 -8.23 77.48
C ARG A 44 -81.58 -8.94 77.66
N ARG A 45 -81.72 -9.67 78.78
CA ARG A 45 -82.99 -9.87 79.52
C ARG A 45 -83.53 -8.45 79.88
N SER A 46 -84.80 -8.11 80.08
CA SER A 46 -86.10 -8.77 80.25
C SER A 46 -87.14 -7.63 80.24
N SER A 47 -88.31 -7.75 79.64
CA SER A 47 -89.56 -7.96 80.38
C SER A 47 -90.71 -8.36 79.44
N THR A 48 -91.34 -9.48 79.79
CA THR A 48 -92.79 -9.77 79.80
C THR A 48 -93.68 -9.12 78.73
N PHE A 49 -94.21 -9.91 77.79
CA PHE A 49 -95.62 -10.35 77.75
C PHE A 49 -95.86 -11.30 76.57
N ARG A 50 -96.49 -12.46 76.83
CA ARG A 50 -96.95 -13.46 75.84
C ARG A 50 -98.26 -13.00 75.23
N VAL A 51 -98.52 -13.30 73.95
CA VAL A 51 -99.64 -14.13 73.44
C VAL A 51 -99.37 -14.45 71.95
N HIS A 52 -99.47 -15.73 71.59
CA HIS A 52 -99.46 -16.33 70.24
C HIS A 52 -100.93 -16.54 69.76
N PRO A 53 -101.23 -17.03 68.54
CA PRO A 53 -100.60 -16.88 67.22
C PRO A 53 -101.61 -16.73 66.03
N SER A 54 -101.05 -16.61 64.82
CA SER A 54 -101.43 -17.33 63.58
C SER A 54 -102.27 -16.65 62.47
N GLN A 55 -101.87 -17.03 61.23
CA GLN A 55 -102.52 -16.91 59.91
C GLN A 55 -102.46 -15.56 59.17
N ALA A 56 -102.57 -15.47 57.85
CA ALA A 56 -102.07 -16.21 56.67
C ALA A 56 -102.55 -15.40 55.43
N ARG A 57 -101.86 -15.55 54.29
CA ARG A 57 -102.26 -15.21 52.90
C ARG A 57 -102.24 -13.73 52.44
N GLY A 58 -101.87 -13.56 51.17
CA GLY A 58 -102.49 -12.57 50.28
C GLY A 58 -101.53 -11.76 49.42
N SER A 59 -101.38 -12.19 48.18
CA SER A 59 -100.71 -11.60 47.01
C SER A 59 -101.02 -10.13 46.64
N THR A 60 -100.10 -9.60 45.79
CA THR A 60 -100.21 -8.55 44.74
C THR A 60 -100.28 -7.06 45.13
N CYS A 61 -99.28 -6.25 44.74
CA CYS A 61 -99.33 -5.37 43.56
C CYS A 61 -98.03 -4.54 43.35
N THR A 62 -97.98 -3.93 42.17
CA THR A 62 -96.89 -3.32 41.37
C THR A 62 -96.31 -1.97 41.82
N GLN A 63 -95.06 -1.74 41.39
CA GLN A 63 -94.39 -0.49 40.95
C GLN A 63 -94.50 0.78 41.81
N ASN A 64 -93.35 1.24 42.36
CA ASN A 64 -92.60 2.38 41.82
C ASN A 64 -91.32 2.70 42.63
N SER A 65 -90.35 3.22 41.89
CA SER A 65 -89.08 3.86 42.25
C SER A 65 -88.95 4.50 43.64
N VAL A 66 -87.85 4.22 44.36
CA VAL A 66 -87.14 5.20 45.20
C VAL A 66 -85.65 4.82 45.31
N SER A 67 -84.80 5.83 45.15
CA SER A 67 -83.39 5.95 45.55
C SER A 67 -83.00 5.20 46.83
N GLY A 68 -82.07 4.25 46.72
CA GLY A 68 -81.44 3.57 47.86
C GLY A 68 -80.16 4.29 48.31
N SER A 69 -80.18 4.77 49.55
CA SER A 69 -79.05 5.40 50.27
C SER A 69 -77.95 4.38 50.60
N PHE A 70 -76.72 4.87 50.83
CA PHE A 70 -75.47 4.13 51.11
C PHE A 70 -75.49 3.21 52.36
N ASN A 71 -76.64 3.02 53.02
CA ASN A 71 -76.79 2.38 54.32
C ASN A 71 -77.52 1.03 54.34
N ASP A 72 -77.89 0.46 53.18
CA ASP A 72 -78.63 -0.82 53.13
C ASP A 72 -77.75 -2.09 53.07
N TYR A 73 -76.43 -1.98 53.24
CA TYR A 73 -75.54 -3.16 53.33
C TYR A 73 -75.21 -3.48 54.79
N ALA A 74 -75.70 -4.62 55.27
CA ALA A 74 -75.55 -5.07 56.67
C ALA A 74 -74.12 -5.54 57.03
N SER A 75 -73.20 -5.63 56.06
CA SER A 75 -71.80 -6.02 56.22
C SER A 75 -70.95 -5.48 55.07
N ASP A 76 -69.70 -5.07 55.36
CA ASP A 76 -68.74 -4.66 54.31
C ASP A 76 -68.55 -5.75 53.24
N ALA A 77 -68.74 -7.03 53.62
CA ALA A 77 -68.65 -8.15 52.70
C ALA A 77 -69.74 -8.12 51.60
N ASP A 78 -70.95 -7.64 51.90
CA ASP A 78 -72.06 -7.59 50.93
C ASP A 78 -71.87 -6.46 49.90
N PHE A 79 -71.19 -5.38 50.29
CA PHE A 79 -70.79 -4.30 49.37
C PHE A 79 -69.72 -4.78 48.36
N PHE A 80 -68.74 -5.56 48.80
CA PHE A 80 -67.64 -6.05 47.94
C PHE A 80 -68.07 -7.10 46.90
N VAL A 81 -69.15 -7.86 47.15
CA VAL A 81 -69.67 -8.87 46.21
C VAL A 81 -70.44 -8.23 45.05
N HIS A 82 -71.03 -7.05 45.24
CA HIS A 82 -71.94 -6.45 44.25
C HIS A 82 -71.27 -5.45 43.29
N TRP A 83 -70.08 -4.91 43.61
CA TRP A 83 -69.43 -3.84 42.82
C TRP A 83 -67.95 -4.10 42.42
N GLY A 84 -67.40 -5.28 42.69
CA GLY A 84 -65.99 -5.61 42.37
C GLY A 84 -65.81 -6.46 41.10
N HIS A 85 -64.94 -6.06 40.17
CA HIS A 85 -64.50 -6.93 39.07
C HIS A 85 -63.41 -7.90 39.53
N THR A 86 -63.56 -9.19 39.22
CA THR A 86 -62.62 -10.28 39.57
C THR A 86 -61.73 -10.64 38.38
N ILE A 87 -60.41 -10.69 38.57
CA ILE A 87 -59.47 -11.37 37.66
C ILE A 87 -58.80 -12.50 38.44
N ARG A 88 -59.06 -13.76 38.04
CA ARG A 88 -58.48 -14.99 38.62
C ARG A 88 -58.60 -15.10 40.14
N GLY A 89 -59.75 -14.72 40.69
CA GLY A 89 -60.07 -14.94 42.11
C GLY A 89 -59.32 -14.05 43.11
N VAL A 90 -58.58 -13.04 42.65
CA VAL A 90 -57.92 -12.05 43.51
C VAL A 90 -58.66 -10.72 43.40
N TYR A 91 -59.10 -10.19 44.55
CA TYR A 91 -59.76 -8.88 44.65
C TYR A 91 -58.73 -7.75 44.51
N ILE A 92 -58.93 -6.87 43.52
CA ILE A 92 -58.19 -5.61 43.39
C ILE A 92 -59.15 -4.47 43.73
N PRO A 93 -59.06 -3.83 44.91
CA PRO A 93 -59.87 -2.67 45.21
C PRO A 93 -59.32 -1.44 44.48
N THR A 94 -60.17 -0.77 43.70
CA THR A 94 -59.94 0.62 43.32
C THR A 94 -59.99 1.47 44.60
N LEU A 95 -58.87 2.15 44.86
CA LEU A 95 -58.63 3.03 46.01
C LEU A 95 -59.83 3.92 46.34
N ARG A 96 -60.54 3.65 47.45
CA ARG A 96 -61.26 4.67 48.24
C ARG A 96 -61.92 4.24 49.57
N HIS A 97 -61.86 2.98 49.99
CA HIS A 97 -62.53 2.57 51.24
C HIS A 97 -61.60 1.91 52.26
N THR A 98 -61.74 2.31 53.53
CA THR A 98 -61.02 1.82 54.70
C THR A 98 -61.51 0.43 55.11
N PHE A 99 -60.60 -0.51 55.35
CA PHE A 99 -60.95 -1.85 55.85
C PHE A 99 -61.48 -1.73 57.29
N LYS A 100 -62.70 -2.22 57.60
CA LYS A 100 -63.18 -2.28 59.00
C LYS A 100 -62.42 -3.28 59.89
N SER A 101 -61.74 -4.28 59.32
CA SER A 101 -61.00 -5.31 60.08
C SER A 101 -59.49 -5.14 59.98
N ARG A 102 -58.87 -4.83 61.12
CA ARG A 102 -57.41 -4.64 61.28
C ARG A 102 -56.58 -5.89 60.94
N ASP A 103 -57.15 -7.08 61.09
CA ASP A 103 -56.46 -8.34 60.80
C ASP A 103 -56.45 -8.66 59.30
N LEU A 104 -57.53 -8.31 58.59
CA LEU A 104 -57.62 -8.46 57.13
C LEU A 104 -56.69 -7.46 56.43
N GLU A 105 -56.63 -6.23 56.96
CA GLU A 105 -55.70 -5.20 56.50
C GLU A 105 -54.23 -5.65 56.66
N LYS A 106 -53.86 -6.24 57.80
CA LYS A 106 -52.51 -6.78 58.03
C LYS A 106 -52.16 -7.95 57.10
N LEU A 107 -53.08 -8.90 56.89
CA LEU A 107 -52.87 -10.02 55.98
C LEU A 107 -52.74 -9.57 54.51
N TYR A 108 -53.55 -8.62 54.09
CA TYR A 108 -53.49 -8.02 52.75
C TYR A 108 -52.17 -7.26 52.56
N GLN A 109 -51.76 -6.43 53.54
CA GLN A 109 -50.46 -5.75 53.53
C GLN A 109 -49.29 -6.73 53.50
N GLN A 110 -49.37 -7.84 54.24
CA GLN A 110 -48.32 -8.86 54.28
C GLN A 110 -48.21 -9.64 52.95
N HIS A 111 -49.33 -10.04 52.34
CA HIS A 111 -49.33 -10.72 51.03
C HIS A 111 -48.80 -9.81 49.91
N TYR A 112 -49.25 -8.56 49.87
CA TYR A 112 -48.82 -7.58 48.88
C TYR A 112 -47.33 -7.20 49.04
N SER A 113 -46.82 -7.19 50.29
CA SER A 113 -45.38 -6.98 50.55
C SER A 113 -44.50 -8.12 50.00
N HIS A 114 -44.98 -9.38 50.03
CA HIS A 114 -44.25 -10.52 49.50
C HIS A 114 -44.21 -10.52 47.97
N GLN A 115 -45.34 -10.20 47.32
CA GLN A 115 -45.41 -10.07 45.87
C GLN A 115 -44.50 -8.95 45.35
N ARG A 116 -44.47 -7.80 46.05
CA ARG A 116 -43.56 -6.68 45.76
C ARG A 116 -42.08 -7.04 45.89
N ARG A 117 -41.69 -7.79 46.93
CA ARG A 117 -40.31 -8.27 47.10
C ARG A 117 -39.88 -9.20 45.97
N ASN A 118 -40.74 -10.14 45.57
CA ASN A 118 -40.46 -11.03 44.43
C ASN A 118 -40.31 -10.22 43.13
N SER A 119 -41.22 -9.29 42.86
CA SER A 119 -41.16 -8.42 41.68
C SER A 119 -39.87 -7.60 41.62
N LEU A 120 -39.41 -7.09 42.77
CA LEU A 120 -38.14 -6.35 42.88
C LEU A 120 -36.92 -7.23 42.60
N VAL A 121 -36.91 -8.50 43.05
CA VAL A 121 -35.84 -9.46 42.75
C VAL A 121 -35.80 -9.75 41.25
N PHE A 122 -36.97 -9.97 40.61
CA PHE A 122 -37.05 -10.16 39.16
C PHE A 122 -36.60 -8.92 38.38
N ALA A 123 -37.00 -7.72 38.79
CA ALA A 123 -36.56 -6.47 38.18
C ALA A 123 -35.03 -6.29 38.29
N LYS A 124 -34.44 -6.52 39.48
CA LYS A 124 -32.97 -6.51 39.65
C LYS A 124 -32.29 -7.57 38.76
N GLY A 125 -32.85 -8.77 38.67
CA GLY A 125 -32.35 -9.83 37.78
C GLY A 125 -32.33 -9.44 36.30
N LEU A 126 -33.41 -8.81 35.80
CA LEU A 126 -33.47 -8.29 34.43
C LEU A 126 -32.46 -7.17 34.17
N LEU A 127 -32.26 -6.28 35.14
CA LEU A 127 -31.27 -5.20 35.05
C LEU A 127 -29.84 -5.76 34.97
N TYR A 128 -29.52 -6.78 35.76
CA TYR A 128 -28.22 -7.48 35.64
C TYR A 128 -28.08 -8.20 34.30
N LEU A 129 -29.13 -8.85 33.81
CA LEU A 129 -29.11 -9.48 32.50
C LEU A 129 -28.85 -8.44 31.40
N GLY A 130 -29.54 -7.29 31.44
CA GLY A 130 -29.33 -6.17 30.53
C GLY A 130 -27.88 -5.68 30.51
N MET A 131 -27.26 -5.46 31.68
CA MET A 131 -25.84 -5.06 31.75
C MET A 131 -24.90 -6.10 31.15
N ASN A 132 -25.09 -7.39 31.45
CA ASN A 132 -24.25 -8.45 30.90
C ASN A 132 -24.41 -8.56 29.37
N THR A 133 -25.63 -8.41 28.85
CA THR A 133 -25.86 -8.38 27.40
C THR A 133 -25.17 -7.19 26.73
N ALA A 134 -25.21 -6.00 27.35
CA ALA A 134 -24.50 -4.82 26.86
C ALA A 134 -22.98 -5.05 26.85
N GLY A 135 -22.43 -5.61 27.92
CA GLY A 135 -21.00 -5.88 28.05
C GLY A 135 -20.50 -6.89 27.03
N LEU A 136 -21.22 -8.00 26.83
CA LEU A 136 -20.92 -9.00 25.80
C LEU A 136 -20.99 -8.40 24.40
N PHE A 137 -21.99 -7.56 24.13
CA PHE A 137 -22.16 -6.90 22.84
C PHE A 137 -21.04 -5.90 22.54
N ILE A 138 -20.71 -5.03 23.50
CA ILE A 138 -19.59 -4.10 23.39
C ILE A 138 -18.28 -4.86 23.17
N HIS A 139 -18.02 -5.92 23.95
CA HIS A 139 -16.82 -6.74 23.79
C HIS A 139 -16.73 -7.38 22.39
N TYR A 140 -17.84 -7.94 21.89
CA TYR A 140 -17.90 -8.54 20.56
C TYR A 140 -17.61 -7.53 19.45
N LEU A 141 -18.25 -6.36 19.48
CA LEU A 141 -18.01 -5.31 18.49
C LEU A 141 -16.56 -4.79 18.54
N THR A 142 -16.04 -4.61 19.75
CA THR A 142 -14.65 -4.23 19.99
C THR A 142 -13.65 -5.23 19.40
N ASP A 143 -13.81 -6.53 19.69
CA ASP A 143 -12.91 -7.58 19.19
C ASP A 143 -13.01 -7.70 17.67
N HIS A 144 -14.22 -7.64 17.11
CA HIS A 144 -14.42 -7.66 15.66
C HIS A 144 -13.70 -6.48 14.97
N ALA A 145 -13.89 -5.26 15.47
CA ALA A 145 -13.22 -4.07 14.95
C ALA A 145 -11.69 -4.21 15.02
N GLN A 146 -11.15 -4.66 16.16
CA GLN A 146 -9.71 -4.85 16.33
C GLN A 146 -9.12 -5.88 15.37
N ARG A 147 -9.81 -7.01 15.15
CA ARG A 147 -9.36 -8.05 14.21
C ARG A 147 -9.39 -7.57 12.77
N GLN A 148 -10.41 -6.83 12.37
CA GLN A 148 -10.50 -6.25 11.02
C GLN A 148 -9.35 -5.28 10.78
N VAL A 149 -9.11 -4.36 11.73
CA VAL A 149 -7.95 -3.46 11.70
C VAL A 149 -6.64 -4.24 11.58
N PHE A 150 -6.45 -5.27 12.43
CA PHE A 150 -5.23 -6.08 12.38
C PHE A 150 -5.00 -6.74 11.01
N LEU A 151 -6.05 -7.30 10.39
CA LEU A 151 -5.94 -7.93 9.08
C LEU A 151 -5.64 -6.92 7.96
N GLU A 152 -6.27 -5.74 8.00
CA GLU A 152 -6.00 -4.64 7.06
C GLU A 152 -4.57 -4.14 7.21
N THR A 153 -4.12 -3.88 8.44
CA THR A 153 -2.74 -3.46 8.74
C THR A 153 -1.73 -4.52 8.30
N ARG A 154 -2.02 -5.81 8.53
CA ARG A 154 -1.16 -6.90 8.05
C ARG A 154 -1.05 -6.90 6.52
N ARG A 155 -2.16 -6.77 5.79
CA ARG A 155 -2.15 -6.73 4.31
C ARG A 155 -1.37 -5.52 3.79
N CYS A 156 -1.54 -4.37 4.45
CA CYS A 156 -0.82 -3.15 4.12
C CYS A 156 0.69 -3.31 4.33
N ILE A 157 1.12 -3.82 5.50
CA ILE A 157 2.53 -4.09 5.79
C ILE A 157 3.12 -5.13 4.83
N GLU A 158 2.38 -6.20 4.53
CA GLU A 158 2.81 -7.24 3.58
C GLU A 158 2.97 -6.66 2.17
N GLY A 159 2.05 -5.79 1.73
CA GLY A 159 2.16 -5.06 0.47
C GLY A 159 3.38 -4.14 0.44
N ARG A 160 3.59 -3.34 1.50
CA ARG A 160 4.75 -2.44 1.64
C ARG A 160 6.07 -3.22 1.58
N LEU A 161 6.18 -4.32 2.32
CA LEU A 161 7.40 -5.15 2.32
C LEU A 161 7.71 -5.76 0.94
N ARG A 162 6.67 -6.14 0.17
CA ARG A 162 6.85 -6.63 -1.21
C ARG A 162 7.33 -5.51 -2.14
N LEU A 163 6.68 -4.34 -2.08
CA LEU A 163 7.08 -3.17 -2.87
C LEU A 163 8.50 -2.72 -2.53
N GLU A 164 8.88 -2.70 -1.26
CA GLU A 164 10.23 -2.34 -0.83
C GLU A 164 11.29 -3.32 -1.37
N GLN A 165 11.00 -4.63 -1.37
CA GLN A 165 11.91 -5.63 -1.95
C GLN A 165 12.04 -5.49 -3.47
N GLU A 166 10.95 -5.24 -4.18
CA GLU A 166 10.94 -5.00 -5.62
C GLU A 166 11.71 -3.72 -5.97
N ASN A 167 11.47 -2.65 -5.23
CA ASN A 167 12.14 -1.36 -5.41
C ASN A 167 13.65 -1.47 -5.15
N GLN A 168 14.09 -2.13 -4.08
CA GLN A 168 15.52 -2.38 -3.82
C GLN A 168 16.18 -3.21 -4.93
N ARG A 169 15.44 -4.12 -5.58
CA ARG A 169 15.95 -4.90 -6.70
C ARG A 169 16.13 -4.02 -7.94
N GLN A 170 15.16 -3.16 -8.25
CA GLN A 170 15.28 -2.21 -9.35
C GLN A 170 16.39 -1.18 -9.12
N GLU A 171 16.48 -0.61 -7.91
CA GLU A 171 17.54 0.35 -7.55
C GLU A 171 18.94 -0.27 -7.73
N ARG A 172 19.13 -1.53 -7.30
CA ARG A 172 20.40 -2.24 -7.53
C ARG A 172 20.73 -2.42 -9.00
N LEU A 173 19.73 -2.65 -9.86
CA LEU A 173 19.94 -2.74 -11.30
C LEU A 173 20.35 -1.38 -11.86
N VAL A 174 19.65 -0.30 -11.54
CA VAL A 174 20.00 1.06 -12.00
C VAL A 174 21.42 1.45 -11.56
N LEU A 175 21.74 1.28 -10.27
CA LEU A 175 23.06 1.58 -9.70
C LEU A 175 24.17 0.66 -10.21
N SER A 176 23.83 -0.46 -10.85
CA SER A 176 24.83 -1.35 -11.45
C SER A 176 25.32 -0.86 -12.80
N ILE A 177 24.49 -0.15 -13.56
CA ILE A 177 24.82 0.22 -14.94
C ILE A 177 25.68 1.48 -14.97
N LEU A 178 25.31 2.50 -14.18
CA LEU A 178 26.05 3.75 -14.09
C LEU A 178 26.86 3.81 -12.80
N PRO A 179 28.12 4.28 -12.84
CA PRO A 179 28.88 4.53 -11.61
C PRO A 179 28.14 5.49 -10.67
N ARG A 180 28.16 5.16 -9.37
CA ARG A 180 27.38 5.86 -8.34
C ARG A 180 27.55 7.39 -8.33
N PHE A 181 28.75 7.88 -8.66
CA PHE A 181 29.03 9.32 -8.65
C PHE A 181 28.28 10.07 -9.75
N VAL A 182 28.09 9.46 -10.93
CA VAL A 182 27.31 10.03 -12.04
C VAL A 182 25.83 9.84 -11.79
N SER A 183 25.41 8.65 -11.32
CA SER A 183 23.99 8.37 -11.11
C SER A 183 23.35 9.29 -10.06
N LEU A 184 24.09 9.63 -9.00
CA LEU A 184 23.60 10.56 -7.97
C LEU A 184 23.40 11.98 -8.52
N GLU A 185 24.26 12.43 -9.43
CA GLU A 185 24.14 13.73 -10.11
C GLU A 185 22.93 13.75 -11.05
N MET A 186 22.77 12.69 -11.86
CA MET A 186 21.64 12.55 -12.78
C MET A 186 20.29 12.48 -12.05
N ILE A 187 20.20 11.72 -10.96
CA ILE A 187 18.96 11.59 -10.16
C ILE A 187 18.60 12.92 -9.51
N ALA A 188 19.58 13.63 -8.92
CA ALA A 188 19.34 14.93 -8.30
C ALA A 188 18.80 15.95 -9.31
N ASP A 189 19.34 15.95 -10.52
CA ASP A 189 18.88 16.84 -11.59
C ASP A 189 17.50 16.47 -12.12
N MET A 190 17.22 15.18 -12.35
CA MET A 190 15.90 14.74 -12.81
C MET A 190 14.80 15.11 -11.80
N SER A 191 15.08 14.99 -10.49
CA SER A 191 14.14 15.42 -9.45
C SER A 191 13.95 16.94 -9.36
N ALA A 192 14.90 17.74 -9.87
CA ALA A 192 14.81 19.20 -9.89
C ALA A 192 14.10 19.72 -11.15
N LEU A 193 14.12 18.96 -12.25
CA LEU A 193 13.53 19.33 -13.55
C LEU A 193 12.01 19.22 -13.60
N GLU A 194 11.36 18.58 -12.63
CA GLU A 194 9.89 18.61 -12.50
C GLU A 194 9.35 20.00 -12.12
N ASP A 195 10.21 20.89 -11.58
CA ASP A 195 9.82 22.25 -11.15
C ASP A 195 10.13 23.35 -12.20
N GLU A 196 10.95 23.10 -13.23
CA GLU A 196 11.36 24.12 -14.22
C GLU A 196 10.71 23.91 -15.60
N LEU A 197 9.67 24.70 -15.91
CA LEU A 197 8.93 24.75 -17.18
C LEU A 197 9.71 25.31 -18.40
N SER A 198 11.04 25.39 -18.37
CA SER A 198 11.82 25.92 -19.50
C SER A 198 12.55 24.81 -20.26
N PRO A 199 12.31 24.63 -21.57
CA PRO A 199 13.15 23.76 -22.38
C PRO A 199 14.55 24.37 -22.41
N HIS A 200 15.53 23.70 -21.81
CA HIS A 200 16.93 24.08 -22.00
C HIS A 200 17.27 23.99 -23.50
N GLU A 201 17.91 25.01 -24.05
CA GLU A 201 18.35 25.05 -25.47
C GLU A 201 19.35 23.94 -25.83
N PHE A 202 19.95 23.27 -24.84
CA PHE A 202 20.90 22.18 -25.01
C PHE A 202 20.62 21.04 -24.04
N HIS A 203 20.83 19.81 -24.49
CA HIS A 203 20.70 18.63 -23.65
C HIS A 203 21.82 18.63 -22.60
N LYS A 204 21.45 18.50 -21.31
CA LYS A 204 22.43 18.50 -20.20
C LYS A 204 23.35 17.28 -20.31
N ILE A 205 24.66 17.51 -20.15
CA ILE A 205 25.69 16.47 -20.21
C ILE A 205 26.37 16.30 -18.86
N TYR A 206 26.75 15.07 -18.55
CA TYR A 206 27.43 14.69 -17.31
C TYR A 206 28.85 14.28 -17.64
N ILE A 207 29.80 15.23 -17.62
CA ILE A 207 31.19 14.99 -18.01
C ILE A 207 32.16 15.44 -16.91
N HIS A 208 33.07 14.54 -16.56
CA HIS A 208 34.12 14.73 -15.55
C HIS A 208 35.50 14.50 -16.17
N GLN A 209 36.50 15.28 -15.75
CA GLN A 209 37.88 15.13 -16.22
C GLN A 209 38.78 14.54 -15.12
N TYR A 210 39.54 13.50 -15.48
CA TYR A 210 40.53 12.87 -14.62
C TYR A 210 41.90 12.87 -15.29
N LYS A 211 42.93 13.23 -14.50
CA LYS A 211 44.33 13.17 -14.89
C LYS A 211 45.01 12.01 -14.16
N ASP A 212 46.15 11.58 -14.67
CA ASP A 212 46.97 10.50 -14.09
C ASP A 212 46.16 9.20 -13.93
N VAL A 213 45.57 8.75 -15.03
CA VAL A 213 44.83 7.49 -15.12
C VAL A 213 45.58 6.48 -15.98
N SER A 214 45.26 5.20 -15.82
CA SER A 214 45.76 4.13 -16.68
C SER A 214 44.61 3.38 -17.32
N ILE A 215 44.74 3.12 -18.60
CA ILE A 215 43.71 2.64 -19.52
C ILE A 215 44.19 1.27 -19.99
N LEU A 216 43.39 0.21 -19.81
CA LEU A 216 43.71 -1.16 -20.18
C LEU A 216 42.65 -1.71 -21.13
N PHE A 217 43.06 -2.03 -22.36
CA PHE A 217 42.28 -2.80 -23.34
C PHE A 217 42.79 -4.24 -23.39
N ALA A 218 41.87 -5.19 -23.42
CA ALA A 218 42.17 -6.61 -23.40
C ALA A 218 41.25 -7.39 -24.35
N ASP A 219 41.79 -7.91 -25.45
CA ASP A 219 41.03 -8.60 -26.50
C ASP A 219 41.34 -10.11 -26.58
N ILE A 220 40.30 -10.92 -26.82
CA ILE A 220 40.43 -12.38 -26.90
C ILE A 220 40.88 -12.79 -28.31
N LYS A 221 42.06 -13.39 -28.40
CA LYS A 221 42.57 -13.94 -29.66
C LYS A 221 41.65 -15.06 -30.17
N GLY A 222 41.08 -14.86 -31.36
CA GLY A 222 40.38 -15.91 -32.10
C GLY A 222 38.90 -16.07 -31.72
N PHE A 223 38.32 -15.14 -30.97
CA PHE A 223 36.93 -15.20 -30.53
C PHE A 223 35.90 -15.31 -31.67
N THR A 224 36.15 -14.66 -32.82
CA THR A 224 35.23 -14.76 -33.97
C THR A 224 35.05 -16.22 -34.44
N LEU A 225 36.08 -17.05 -34.37
CA LEU A 225 35.97 -18.46 -34.71
C LEU A 225 35.23 -19.25 -33.62
N LEU A 226 35.44 -18.87 -32.35
CA LEU A 226 34.74 -19.45 -31.21
C LEU A 226 33.23 -19.19 -31.29
N SER A 227 32.81 -17.97 -31.59
CA SER A 227 31.39 -17.59 -31.68
C SER A 227 30.65 -18.25 -32.84
N MET A 228 31.36 -18.65 -33.91
CA MET A 228 30.79 -19.43 -35.01
C MET A 228 30.56 -20.91 -34.65
N ASN A 229 31.33 -21.46 -33.69
CA ASN A 229 31.30 -22.88 -33.35
C ASN A 229 30.47 -23.20 -32.10
N LEU A 230 30.11 -22.20 -31.29
CA LEU A 230 29.32 -22.37 -30.08
C LEU A 230 27.84 -22.02 -30.31
N SER A 231 26.96 -22.67 -29.54
CA SER A 231 25.56 -22.24 -29.43
C SER A 231 25.46 -20.87 -28.77
N ALA A 232 24.37 -20.13 -29.01
CA ALA A 232 24.11 -18.84 -28.36
C ALA A 232 24.21 -18.91 -26.83
N GLN A 233 23.63 -19.96 -26.24
CA GLN A 233 23.61 -20.17 -24.79
C GLN A 233 25.01 -20.50 -24.24
N ASP A 234 25.77 -21.36 -24.92
CA ASP A 234 27.11 -21.74 -24.48
C ASP A 234 28.11 -20.59 -24.64
N LEU A 235 27.95 -19.78 -25.69
CA LEU A 235 28.74 -18.56 -25.89
C LEU A 235 28.51 -17.57 -24.76
N VAL A 236 27.25 -17.22 -24.47
CA VAL A 236 26.90 -16.28 -23.39
C VAL A 236 27.34 -16.83 -22.04
N ARG A 237 27.16 -18.14 -21.78
CA ARG A 237 27.63 -18.77 -20.53
C ARG A 237 29.14 -18.67 -20.37
N THR A 238 29.90 -18.99 -21.42
CA THR A 238 31.37 -18.93 -21.42
C THR A 238 31.86 -17.50 -21.22
N LEU A 239 31.27 -16.53 -21.93
CA LEU A 239 31.60 -15.12 -21.78
C LEU A 239 31.25 -14.60 -20.40
N ASN A 240 30.09 -14.94 -19.86
CA ASN A 240 29.68 -14.50 -18.54
C ASN A 240 30.55 -15.10 -17.43
N GLU A 241 31.02 -16.35 -17.58
CA GLU A 241 32.00 -16.93 -16.66
C GLU A 241 33.35 -16.22 -16.73
N LEU A 242 33.86 -15.97 -17.94
CA LEU A 242 35.15 -15.32 -18.14
C LEU A 242 35.13 -13.87 -17.67
N PHE A 243 34.18 -13.08 -18.15
CA PHE A 243 34.04 -11.67 -17.78
C PHE A 243 33.61 -11.51 -16.32
N GLY A 244 32.85 -12.45 -15.74
CA GLY A 244 32.58 -12.46 -14.31
C GLY A 244 33.82 -12.73 -13.45
N ARG A 245 34.83 -13.45 -13.96
CA ARG A 245 36.16 -13.53 -13.33
C ARG A 245 36.93 -12.22 -13.48
N PHE A 246 36.87 -11.56 -14.65
CA PHE A 246 37.53 -10.27 -14.86
C PHE A 246 36.91 -9.13 -14.06
N ASP A 247 35.60 -9.11 -13.89
CA ASP A 247 34.90 -8.13 -13.03
C ASP A 247 35.42 -8.20 -11.59
N ARG A 248 35.66 -9.42 -11.07
CA ARG A 248 36.26 -9.63 -9.73
C ARG A 248 37.70 -9.14 -9.67
N LEU A 249 38.52 -9.48 -10.66
CA LEU A 249 39.90 -9.00 -10.72
C LEU A 249 39.96 -7.46 -10.83
N ALA A 250 39.04 -6.85 -11.57
CA ALA A 250 38.96 -5.40 -11.70
C ALA A 250 38.68 -4.74 -10.34
N ASP A 251 37.75 -5.30 -9.55
CA ASP A 251 37.47 -4.83 -8.19
C ASP A 251 38.68 -5.02 -7.25
N GLU A 252 39.31 -6.20 -7.28
CA GLU A 252 40.50 -6.54 -6.48
C GLU A 252 41.70 -5.63 -6.78
N HIS A 253 41.87 -5.23 -8.04
CA HIS A 253 42.94 -4.35 -8.50
C HIS A 253 42.51 -2.89 -8.64
N HIS A 254 41.37 -2.49 -8.05
CA HIS A 254 40.88 -1.10 -8.08
C HIS A 254 40.83 -0.47 -9.49
N CYS A 255 40.42 -1.27 -10.47
CA CYS A 255 40.18 -0.88 -11.85
C CYS A 255 38.66 -0.80 -12.09
N LEU A 256 38.20 0.35 -12.57
CA LEU A 256 36.81 0.53 -12.98
C LEU A 256 36.61 -0.06 -14.38
N ARG A 257 35.80 -1.12 -14.49
CA ARG A 257 35.30 -1.59 -15.79
C ARG A 257 34.45 -0.51 -16.44
N ILE A 258 34.81 -0.14 -17.67
CA ILE A 258 34.06 0.83 -18.49
C ILE A 258 33.03 0.07 -19.32
N LYS A 259 33.50 -0.80 -20.24
CA LYS A 259 32.63 -1.42 -21.24
C LYS A 259 33.20 -2.72 -21.77
N ILE A 260 32.30 -3.58 -22.25
CA ILE A 260 32.64 -4.72 -23.09
C ILE A 260 32.26 -4.37 -24.52
N LEU A 261 33.25 -4.48 -25.42
CA LEU A 261 33.12 -4.18 -26.85
C LEU A 261 33.34 -5.47 -27.63
N GLY A 262 32.27 -6.26 -27.80
CA GLY A 262 32.39 -7.58 -28.42
C GLY A 262 33.15 -8.55 -27.50
N ASP A 263 34.36 -8.90 -27.90
CA ASP A 263 35.35 -9.73 -27.20
C ASP A 263 36.39 -8.93 -26.39
N CYS A 264 36.40 -7.62 -26.55
CA CYS A 264 37.32 -6.75 -25.84
C CYS A 264 36.76 -6.31 -24.48
N TYR A 265 37.53 -6.55 -23.42
CA TYR A 265 37.29 -6.05 -22.08
C TYR A 265 38.13 -4.79 -21.84
N TYR A 266 37.49 -3.70 -21.43
CA TYR A 266 38.14 -2.41 -21.25
C TYR A 266 37.87 -1.80 -19.86
N CYS A 267 38.94 -1.42 -19.16
CA CYS A 267 38.88 -0.82 -17.82
C CYS A 267 39.90 0.30 -17.61
N VAL A 268 39.65 1.14 -16.61
CA VAL A 268 40.50 2.29 -16.23
C VAL A 268 40.81 2.26 -14.74
N SER A 269 42.05 2.52 -14.36
CA SER A 269 42.45 2.79 -12.97
C SER A 269 42.68 4.28 -12.76
N GLY A 270 42.31 4.79 -11.57
CA GLY A 270 42.35 6.22 -11.23
C GLY A 270 41.04 6.98 -11.43
N VAL A 271 39.93 6.28 -11.70
CA VAL A 271 38.57 6.83 -11.82
C VAL A 271 37.61 6.01 -10.94
N PRO A 272 36.70 6.62 -10.16
CA PRO A 272 36.50 8.06 -9.96
C PRO A 272 37.45 8.68 -8.92
N GLU A 273 38.20 7.87 -8.18
CA GLU A 273 39.16 8.35 -7.19
C GLU A 273 40.57 8.30 -7.79
N PRO A 274 41.27 9.45 -7.89
CA PRO A 274 42.65 9.49 -8.37
C PRO A 274 43.56 8.62 -7.51
N GLN A 275 44.36 7.77 -8.15
CA GLN A 275 45.25 6.83 -7.47
C GLN A 275 46.68 7.01 -7.94
N ARG A 276 47.64 7.16 -7.02
CA ARG A 276 49.07 7.28 -7.39
C ARG A 276 49.63 6.02 -8.08
N ALA A 277 49.12 4.85 -7.74
CA ALA A 277 49.57 3.56 -8.26
C ALA A 277 48.73 3.07 -9.46
N HIS A 278 48.00 3.96 -10.15
CA HIS A 278 47.08 3.62 -11.25
C HIS A 278 47.73 2.73 -12.32
N ALA A 279 48.95 3.04 -12.77
CA ALA A 279 49.70 2.23 -13.75
C ALA A 279 50.04 0.83 -13.24
N ARG A 280 50.44 0.71 -11.97
CA ARG A 280 50.75 -0.57 -11.34
C ARG A 280 49.52 -1.45 -11.24
N HIS A 281 48.39 -0.89 -10.80
CA HIS A 281 47.12 -1.60 -10.71
C HIS A 281 46.68 -2.18 -12.06
N CYS A 282 46.75 -1.40 -13.15
CA CYS A 282 46.45 -1.91 -14.49
C CYS A 282 47.39 -3.03 -14.94
N VAL A 283 48.70 -2.91 -14.67
CA VAL A 283 49.67 -3.96 -15.02
C VAL A 283 49.38 -5.26 -14.27
N GLU A 284 49.15 -5.19 -12.96
CA GLU A 284 48.82 -6.37 -12.14
C GLU A 284 47.51 -7.01 -12.59
N MET A 285 46.49 -6.19 -12.89
CA MET A 285 45.24 -6.65 -13.49
C MET A 285 45.50 -7.40 -14.81
N GLY A 286 46.31 -6.84 -15.71
CA GLY A 286 46.65 -7.49 -16.98
C GLY A 286 47.38 -8.83 -16.79
N LEU A 287 48.28 -8.93 -15.81
CA LEU A 287 48.98 -10.19 -15.48
C LEU A 287 47.99 -11.23 -14.94
N ALA A 288 47.06 -10.81 -14.07
CA ALA A 288 46.01 -11.68 -13.52
C ALA A 288 45.03 -12.16 -14.60
N MET A 289 44.67 -11.31 -15.57
CA MET A 289 43.84 -11.68 -16.73
C MET A 289 44.53 -12.76 -17.58
N ILE A 290 45.82 -12.61 -17.88
CA ILE A 290 46.61 -13.60 -18.64
C ILE A 290 46.65 -14.95 -17.89
N ASN A 291 46.83 -14.93 -16.57
CA ASN A 291 46.82 -16.15 -15.76
C ASN A 291 45.43 -16.81 -15.75
N THR A 292 44.37 -16.00 -15.68
CA THR A 292 42.98 -16.47 -15.67
C THR A 292 42.60 -17.11 -16.99
N ILE A 293 42.91 -16.48 -18.14
CA ILE A 293 42.58 -17.05 -19.45
C ILE A 293 43.37 -18.34 -19.72
N ARG A 294 44.60 -18.46 -19.22
CA ARG A 294 45.38 -19.73 -19.26
C ARG A 294 44.72 -20.84 -18.44
N SER A 295 44.11 -20.51 -17.30
CA SER A 295 43.35 -21.46 -16.50
C SER A 295 42.08 -21.91 -17.22
N VAL A 296 41.32 -20.97 -17.79
CA VAL A 296 40.09 -21.25 -18.57
C VAL A 296 40.40 -22.06 -19.82
N ARG A 297 41.49 -21.76 -20.53
CA ARG A 297 42.01 -22.56 -21.67
C ARG A 297 42.17 -24.04 -21.31
N LYS A 298 42.69 -24.36 -20.11
CA LYS A 298 42.84 -25.75 -19.64
C LYS A 298 41.50 -26.42 -19.35
N GLN A 299 40.48 -25.66 -18.92
CA GLN A 299 39.16 -26.18 -18.59
C GLN A 299 38.30 -26.44 -19.83
N LEU A 300 38.33 -25.53 -20.81
CA LEU A 300 37.48 -25.59 -22.02
C LEU A 300 38.16 -26.29 -23.21
N ASN A 301 39.44 -26.67 -23.08
CA ASN A 301 40.25 -27.31 -24.14
C ASN A 301 40.24 -26.54 -25.48
N PHE A 302 40.19 -25.21 -25.41
CA PHE A 302 40.16 -24.31 -26.57
C PHE A 302 41.39 -23.39 -26.54
N ASP A 303 42.07 -23.20 -27.68
CA ASP A 303 43.28 -22.37 -27.78
C ASP A 303 42.97 -20.86 -27.67
N MET A 304 42.64 -20.40 -26.46
CA MET A 304 42.30 -18.99 -26.18
C MET A 304 43.48 -18.26 -25.54
N ASP A 305 43.84 -17.10 -26.06
CA ASP A 305 44.84 -16.20 -25.48
C ASP A 305 44.33 -14.76 -25.55
N MET A 306 45.06 -13.81 -24.98
CA MET A 306 44.62 -12.42 -24.89
C MET A 306 45.73 -11.45 -25.28
N ARG A 307 45.37 -10.39 -25.99
CA ARG A 307 46.25 -9.23 -26.23
C ARG A 307 45.87 -8.15 -25.24
N ILE A 308 46.86 -7.54 -24.59
CA ILE A 308 46.62 -6.50 -23.60
C ILE A 308 47.46 -5.27 -23.92
N GLY A 309 46.79 -4.12 -24.10
CA GLY A 309 47.41 -2.81 -24.31
C GLY A 309 47.12 -1.90 -23.12
N ILE A 310 48.17 -1.26 -22.57
CA ILE A 310 48.05 -0.32 -21.44
C ILE A 310 48.70 1.02 -21.79
N HIS A 311 47.97 2.10 -21.56
CA HIS A 311 48.46 3.46 -21.69
C HIS A 311 48.11 4.29 -20.44
N SER A 312 48.95 5.27 -20.11
CA SER A 312 48.74 6.18 -18.98
C SER A 312 48.69 7.61 -19.47
N GLY A 313 47.68 8.36 -19.02
CA GLY A 313 47.35 9.70 -19.51
C GLY A 313 46.17 10.32 -18.75
N SER A 314 45.32 11.06 -19.47
CA SER A 314 44.12 11.72 -18.96
C SER A 314 42.86 11.24 -19.69
N VAL A 315 41.70 11.37 -19.06
CA VAL A 315 40.41 11.00 -19.66
C VAL A 315 39.32 11.99 -19.30
N LEU A 316 38.43 12.23 -20.25
CA LEU A 316 37.08 12.74 -19.99
C LEU A 316 36.16 11.53 -19.85
N CYS A 317 35.30 11.50 -18.83
CA CYS A 317 34.36 10.42 -18.62
C CYS A 317 32.96 10.95 -18.34
N GLY A 318 31.93 10.18 -18.69
CA GLY A 318 30.57 10.69 -18.64
C GLY A 318 29.55 9.83 -19.36
N VAL A 319 28.35 10.39 -19.52
CA VAL A 319 27.23 9.78 -20.26
C VAL A 319 26.83 10.70 -21.40
N LEU A 320 26.55 10.14 -22.57
CA LEU A 320 26.10 10.85 -23.78
C LEU A 320 24.80 10.26 -24.31
N GLY A 321 23.99 11.11 -24.96
CA GLY A 321 22.75 10.74 -25.63
C GLY A 321 21.53 10.72 -24.71
N LEU A 322 20.36 10.52 -25.32
CA LEU A 322 19.06 10.50 -24.63
C LEU A 322 18.57 9.07 -24.35
N GLN A 323 19.01 8.11 -25.16
CA GLN A 323 18.63 6.70 -25.04
C GLN A 323 19.85 5.81 -24.86
N LYS A 324 19.67 4.66 -24.17
CA LYS A 324 20.73 3.67 -23.91
C LYS A 324 21.96 4.28 -23.23
N TRP A 325 21.70 5.00 -22.13
CA TRP A 325 22.74 5.63 -21.33
C TRP A 325 23.81 4.62 -20.92
N GLN A 326 25.05 4.93 -21.26
CA GLN A 326 26.22 4.15 -20.93
C GLN A 326 27.31 5.10 -20.47
N PHE A 327 27.96 4.75 -19.36
CA PHE A 327 29.15 5.45 -18.92
C PHE A 327 30.32 5.08 -19.83
N ASP A 328 30.98 6.07 -20.39
CA ASP A 328 32.12 5.87 -21.29
C ASP A 328 33.22 6.91 -21.02
N VAL A 329 34.36 6.73 -21.70
CA VAL A 329 35.54 7.58 -21.56
C VAL A 329 36.09 7.97 -22.92
N TRP A 330 36.50 9.23 -23.04
CA TRP A 330 37.01 9.85 -24.26
C TRP A 330 38.32 10.55 -23.96
N SER A 331 39.34 10.24 -24.76
CA SER A 331 40.59 10.99 -24.86
C SER A 331 41.41 10.44 -26.03
N TRP A 332 42.33 11.24 -26.55
CA TRP A 332 43.45 10.76 -27.35
C TRP A 332 44.19 9.59 -26.70
N ASP A 333 44.36 9.64 -25.37
CA ASP A 333 45.07 8.62 -24.58
C ASP A 333 44.34 7.25 -24.61
N VAL A 334 43.00 7.27 -24.70
CA VAL A 334 42.17 6.06 -24.89
C VAL A 334 42.44 5.45 -26.27
N GLY A 335 42.57 6.30 -27.30
CA GLY A 335 42.92 5.88 -28.65
C GLY A 335 44.28 5.19 -28.72
N ILE A 336 45.28 5.70 -28.00
CA ILE A 336 46.61 5.06 -27.92
C ILE A 336 46.52 3.66 -27.30
N ALA A 337 45.80 3.51 -26.19
CA ALA A 337 45.68 2.20 -25.52
C ALA A 337 45.01 1.14 -26.41
N ASN A 338 43.95 1.52 -27.13
CA ASN A 338 43.29 0.68 -28.11
C ASN A 338 44.27 0.22 -29.21
N MET A 339 45.11 1.13 -29.70
CA MET A 339 46.12 0.81 -30.72
C MET A 339 47.28 -0.04 -30.19
N LEU A 340 47.62 0.08 -28.90
CA LEU A 340 48.58 -0.81 -28.24
C LEU A 340 48.04 -2.23 -28.08
N GLU A 341 46.76 -2.40 -27.79
CA GLU A 341 46.12 -3.72 -27.78
C GLU A 341 46.14 -4.34 -29.18
N ALA A 342 45.67 -3.58 -30.18
CA ALA A 342 45.57 -4.08 -31.55
C ALA A 342 46.94 -4.49 -32.15
N GLY A 343 48.00 -3.75 -31.80
CA GLY A 343 49.40 -4.05 -32.13
C GLY A 343 50.11 -4.98 -31.13
N GLY A 344 49.39 -5.46 -30.12
CA GLY A 344 49.87 -6.28 -29.01
C GLY A 344 50.16 -7.72 -29.42
N ILE A 345 51.03 -8.36 -28.64
CA ILE A 345 51.39 -9.77 -28.81
C ILE A 345 50.55 -10.60 -27.84
N PRO A 346 49.85 -11.66 -28.29
CA PRO A 346 49.07 -12.53 -27.41
C PRO A 346 49.91 -13.07 -26.24
N GLY A 347 49.33 -13.07 -25.04
CA GLY A 347 49.96 -13.54 -23.80
C GLY A 347 50.99 -12.58 -23.20
N ARG A 348 51.14 -11.37 -23.75
CA ARG A 348 52.05 -10.32 -23.30
C ARG A 348 51.30 -9.01 -23.06
N ILE A 349 51.83 -8.18 -22.15
CA ILE A 349 51.28 -6.84 -21.87
C ILE A 349 52.12 -5.81 -22.62
N HIS A 350 51.47 -5.06 -23.51
CA HIS A 350 52.07 -4.00 -24.32
C HIS A 350 51.78 -2.64 -23.69
N ILE A 351 52.83 -1.90 -23.37
CA ILE A 351 52.74 -0.60 -22.69
C ILE A 351 53.39 0.53 -23.51
N SER A 352 52.93 1.76 -23.31
CA SER A 352 53.61 2.96 -23.82
C SER A 352 54.81 3.37 -22.96
N ARG A 353 55.62 4.30 -23.48
CA ARG A 353 56.63 5.02 -22.68
C ARG A 353 56.02 5.70 -21.46
N THR A 354 54.90 6.41 -21.61
CA THR A 354 54.24 7.12 -20.49
C THR A 354 53.90 6.16 -19.35
N THR A 355 53.32 4.99 -19.64
CA THR A 355 53.04 3.97 -18.63
C THR A 355 54.32 3.44 -18.00
N ARG A 356 55.37 3.19 -18.78
CA ARG A 356 56.66 2.72 -18.25
C ARG A 356 57.26 3.72 -17.26
N ASP A 357 57.15 5.01 -17.56
CA ASP A 357 57.68 6.07 -16.70
C ASP A 357 56.87 6.15 -15.38
N CYS A 358 55.55 5.97 -15.42
CA CYS A 358 54.69 5.84 -14.23
C CYS A 358 54.97 4.58 -13.38
N LEU A 359 55.63 3.56 -13.92
CA LEU A 359 55.96 2.31 -13.21
C LEU A 359 57.31 2.38 -12.48
N GLU A 360 58.08 3.47 -12.66
CA GLU A 360 59.35 3.74 -11.97
C GLU A 360 60.37 2.58 -11.99
N GLY A 361 60.36 1.77 -13.06
CA GLY A 361 61.27 0.63 -13.21
C GLY A 361 60.94 -0.61 -12.38
N THR A 362 59.75 -0.69 -11.77
CA THR A 362 59.30 -1.83 -10.96
C THR A 362 59.24 -3.15 -11.75
N TYR A 363 58.98 -3.06 -13.06
CA TYR A 363 58.87 -4.22 -13.95
C TYR A 363 59.98 -4.20 -14.99
N LYS A 364 60.54 -5.38 -15.27
CA LYS A 364 61.48 -5.55 -16.38
C LYS A 364 60.70 -5.44 -17.70
N THR A 365 61.18 -4.60 -18.59
CA THR A 365 60.56 -4.35 -19.90
C THR A 365 61.54 -4.66 -21.02
N GLU A 366 61.01 -5.05 -22.18
CA GLU A 366 61.73 -5.20 -23.45
C GLU A 366 61.11 -4.28 -24.50
N ASP A 367 61.84 -4.03 -25.60
CA ASP A 367 61.33 -3.21 -26.69
C ASP A 367 60.13 -3.88 -27.36
N GLY A 368 59.02 -3.14 -27.45
CA GLY A 368 57.76 -3.70 -27.94
C GLY A 368 57.67 -3.77 -29.46
N HIS A 369 58.50 -3.01 -30.18
CA HIS A 369 58.46 -2.88 -31.65
C HIS A 369 57.05 -2.64 -32.21
N GLY A 370 56.21 -1.88 -31.48
CA GLY A 370 54.81 -1.66 -31.88
C GLY A 370 54.64 -0.91 -33.20
N ARG A 371 55.63 -0.09 -33.57
CA ARG A 371 55.67 0.68 -34.82
C ARG A 371 55.71 -0.19 -36.07
N ASP A 372 56.26 -1.39 -35.97
CA ASP A 372 56.31 -2.33 -37.10
C ASP A 372 54.97 -3.02 -37.34
N ARG A 373 54.09 -3.03 -36.32
CA ARG A 373 52.81 -3.74 -36.33
C ARG A 373 51.59 -2.82 -36.42
N SER A 374 51.76 -1.52 -36.18
CA SER A 374 50.68 -0.53 -36.23
C SER A 374 51.15 0.74 -36.93
N GLU A 375 50.51 1.05 -38.06
CA GLU A 375 50.73 2.28 -38.83
C GLU A 375 50.44 3.53 -37.99
N PHE A 376 49.45 3.46 -37.10
CA PHE A 376 49.11 4.55 -36.19
C PHE A 376 50.25 4.86 -35.21
N LEU A 377 50.82 3.82 -34.59
CA LEU A 377 51.93 3.97 -33.63
C LEU A 377 53.19 4.50 -34.32
N LEU A 378 53.40 4.12 -35.58
CA LEU A 378 54.48 4.65 -36.42
C LEU A 378 54.26 6.13 -36.76
N LYS A 379 53.07 6.50 -37.26
CA LYS A 379 52.72 7.86 -37.68
C LYS A 379 52.88 8.87 -36.54
N HIS A 380 52.52 8.49 -35.32
CA HIS A 380 52.59 9.36 -34.14
C HIS A 380 53.90 9.18 -33.34
N ASN A 381 54.86 8.42 -33.86
CA ASN A 381 56.18 8.18 -33.26
C ASN A 381 56.11 7.72 -31.78
N ILE A 382 55.13 6.88 -31.44
CA ILE A 382 54.93 6.40 -30.06
C ILE A 382 55.95 5.30 -29.76
N GLU A 383 56.68 5.43 -28.65
CA GLU A 383 57.62 4.40 -28.17
C GLU A 383 56.91 3.44 -27.24
N THR A 384 57.16 2.15 -27.44
CA THR A 384 56.37 1.09 -26.82
C THR A 384 57.24 -0.04 -26.29
N PHE A 385 56.81 -0.67 -25.22
CA PHE A 385 57.54 -1.71 -24.50
C PHE A 385 56.62 -2.91 -24.21
N LEU A 386 57.20 -4.08 -24.00
CA LEU A 386 56.50 -5.25 -23.49
C LEU A 386 56.97 -5.57 -22.08
N ILE A 387 56.05 -5.92 -21.19
CA ILE A 387 56.42 -6.38 -19.85
C ILE A 387 56.94 -7.82 -19.95
N CYS A 388 58.10 -8.07 -19.35
CA CYS A 388 58.70 -9.40 -19.29
C CYS A 388 57.97 -10.27 -18.25
N PRO A 389 57.71 -11.55 -18.53
CA PRO A 389 57.17 -12.47 -17.53
C PRO A 389 58.12 -12.54 -16.33
N GLN A 390 57.62 -12.34 -15.10
CA GLN A 390 58.40 -12.67 -13.91
C GLN A 390 58.33 -14.19 -13.67
N GLU A 391 59.46 -14.81 -13.37
CA GLU A 391 59.49 -16.19 -12.88
C GLU A 391 58.68 -16.28 -11.58
N GLU A 392 57.87 -17.35 -11.46
CA GLU A 392 56.92 -17.57 -10.37
C GLU A 392 57.58 -17.29 -9.00
N ARG A 393 57.20 -16.18 -8.37
CA ARG A 393 57.44 -16.02 -6.94
C ARG A 393 56.50 -16.97 -6.21
N ASN A 394 57.08 -18.01 -5.64
CA ASN A 394 56.43 -18.89 -4.67
C ASN A 394 55.66 -18.06 -3.63
N GLN A 395 54.43 -18.52 -3.38
CA GLN A 395 53.44 -18.01 -2.43
C GLN A 395 54.05 -17.35 -1.19
N VAL A 396 53.67 -16.11 -0.94
CA VAL A 396 53.73 -15.50 0.40
C VAL A 396 52.31 -15.13 0.79
N ASP A 397 51.83 -15.87 1.77
CA ASP A 397 50.70 -15.65 2.67
C ASP A 397 49.44 -14.96 2.13
N LEU A 398 48.40 -15.79 1.97
CA LEU A 398 47.00 -15.39 1.97
C LEU A 398 46.70 -14.47 3.17
N ILE A 399 46.65 -13.17 2.92
CA ILE A 399 45.89 -12.26 3.77
C ILE A 399 44.42 -12.49 3.44
N VAL A 400 43.73 -13.16 4.36
CA VAL A 400 42.28 -13.31 4.36
C VAL A 400 41.64 -11.92 4.20
N PRO A 401 40.69 -11.71 3.27
CA PRO A 401 40.06 -10.42 3.10
C PRO A 401 39.33 -10.07 4.40
N THR A 402 39.75 -8.98 5.03
CA THR A 402 38.98 -8.34 6.09
C THR A 402 37.61 -8.04 5.51
N LYS A 403 36.56 -8.69 6.02
CA LYS A 403 35.17 -8.34 5.69
C LYS A 403 35.03 -6.83 5.88
N ILE A 404 34.91 -6.11 4.77
CA ILE A 404 34.48 -4.73 4.78
C ILE A 404 33.11 -4.75 5.44
N GLN A 405 33.07 -4.23 6.66
CA GLN A 405 31.84 -3.99 7.39
C GLN A 405 31.06 -2.99 6.54
N LYS A 406 30.04 -3.47 5.83
CA LYS A 406 29.03 -2.62 5.21
C LYS A 406 28.60 -1.63 6.28
N THR A 407 28.90 -0.35 6.08
CA THR A 407 28.26 0.71 6.81
C THR A 407 26.78 0.64 6.44
N ASN A 408 26.01 -0.02 7.30
CA ASN A 408 24.57 0.16 7.32
C ASN A 408 24.37 1.65 7.59
N ARG A 409 24.13 2.43 6.53
CA ARG A 409 23.30 3.62 6.66
C ARG A 409 21.93 3.09 7.07
N THR A 410 21.72 3.00 8.38
CA THR A 410 20.39 3.06 8.95
C THR A 410 19.76 4.32 8.39
N TRP A 411 18.72 4.13 7.59
CA TRP A 411 17.76 5.19 7.31
C TRP A 411 17.37 5.84 8.63
N ASN A 412 17.60 7.14 8.75
CA ASN A 412 17.13 7.94 9.86
C ASN A 412 15.61 8.10 9.68
N PRO A 413 14.77 7.65 10.63
CA PRO A 413 13.37 8.03 10.65
C PRO A 413 13.26 9.37 11.38
N GLU A 414 13.83 10.44 10.83
CA GLU A 414 13.43 11.79 11.25
C GLU A 414 12.18 12.15 10.45
N ILE A 415 11.05 11.76 11.05
CA ILE A 415 9.70 12.06 10.62
C ILE A 415 9.53 13.59 10.61
N PRO A 416 9.27 14.24 9.47
CA PRO A 416 8.71 15.58 9.48
C PRO A 416 7.23 15.42 9.84
N LEU A 417 6.92 15.54 11.13
CA LEU A 417 5.55 15.63 11.62
C LEU A 417 5.01 17.03 11.30
N GLY A 418 4.82 17.28 10.02
CA GLY A 418 4.39 18.55 9.47
C GLY A 418 3.44 18.30 8.32
N ASN A 419 2.15 18.08 8.65
CA ASN A 419 1.04 18.67 7.93
C ASN A 419 -0.25 18.56 8.77
N VAL A 420 -0.67 19.71 9.29
CA VAL A 420 -1.88 19.94 10.10
C VAL A 420 -3.17 19.77 9.27
N ILE A 421 -3.05 19.37 7.99
CA ILE A 421 -4.13 19.42 7.00
C ILE A 421 -5.06 18.19 7.09
N ASP A 422 -4.61 17.04 7.60
CA ASP A 422 -5.37 15.78 7.45
C ASP A 422 -6.21 15.33 8.67
N MET A 423 -6.17 16.06 9.78
CA MET A 423 -7.04 15.79 10.94
C MET A 423 -8.54 16.05 10.64
N ASN A 424 -8.84 16.87 9.63
CA ASN A 424 -10.22 17.12 9.20
C ASN A 424 -10.84 15.89 8.51
N SER A 425 -10.04 15.02 7.89
CA SER A 425 -10.50 13.83 7.18
C SER A 425 -10.96 12.70 8.12
N PHE A 426 -10.41 12.64 9.34
CA PHE A 426 -10.89 11.70 10.38
C PHE A 426 -12.38 11.89 10.68
N SER A 427 -12.89 13.11 10.56
CA SER A 427 -14.29 13.43 10.81
C SER A 427 -15.26 12.89 9.75
N GLN A 428 -14.77 12.52 8.57
CA GLN A 428 -15.55 12.07 7.41
C GLN A 428 -15.68 10.53 7.32
N MET A 429 -15.03 9.77 8.19
CA MET A 429 -15.08 8.32 8.17
C MET A 429 -16.48 7.79 8.56
N ARG A 430 -17.05 6.90 7.74
CA ARG A 430 -18.31 6.19 8.03
C ARG A 430 -18.08 5.29 9.25
N ASP A 431 -18.99 5.34 10.22
CA ASP A 431 -18.99 4.44 11.37
C ASP A 431 -19.79 3.18 11.00
N GLU A 432 -19.10 2.11 10.60
CA GLU A 432 -19.71 0.83 10.26
C GLU A 432 -20.46 0.19 11.44
N MET A 433 -20.13 0.57 12.67
CA MET A 433 -20.72 0.02 13.90
C MET A 433 -21.93 0.83 14.41
N PHE A 434 -22.27 1.93 13.74
CA PHE A 434 -23.34 2.84 14.16
C PHE A 434 -24.70 2.15 14.31
N ASN A 435 -25.10 1.36 13.31
CA ASN A 435 -26.38 0.63 13.29
C ASN A 435 -26.44 -0.41 14.42
N SER A 436 -25.37 -1.19 14.57
CA SER A 436 -25.21 -2.17 15.65
C SER A 436 -25.31 -1.52 17.04
N ASN A 437 -24.71 -0.34 17.22
CA ASN A 437 -24.78 0.42 18.48
C ASN A 437 -26.20 0.92 18.79
N LEU A 438 -26.95 1.38 17.78
CA LEU A 438 -28.36 1.78 17.93
C LEU A 438 -29.25 0.59 18.30
N VAL A 439 -29.05 -0.58 17.68
CA VAL A 439 -29.81 -1.79 18.02
C VAL A 439 -29.52 -2.24 19.46
N CYS A 440 -28.27 -2.19 19.92
CA CYS A 440 -27.96 -2.52 21.32
C CYS A 440 -28.58 -1.51 22.30
N SER A 441 -28.55 -0.22 21.98
CA SER A 441 -29.22 0.80 22.80
C SER A 441 -30.75 0.57 22.86
N PHE A 442 -31.37 0.10 21.78
CA PHE A 442 -32.78 -0.31 21.78
C PHE A 442 -33.05 -1.52 22.68
N ILE A 443 -32.19 -2.55 22.61
CA ILE A 443 -32.30 -3.74 23.48
C ILE A 443 -32.24 -3.33 24.96
N LEU A 444 -31.37 -2.38 25.31
CA LEU A 444 -31.29 -1.83 26.67
C LEU A 444 -32.56 -1.06 27.07
N LEU A 445 -33.18 -0.31 26.15
CA LEU A 445 -34.47 0.34 26.38
C LEU A 445 -35.56 -0.69 26.73
N LEU A 446 -35.60 -1.82 26.03
CA LEU A 446 -36.56 -2.89 26.29
C LEU A 446 -36.34 -3.53 27.67
N PHE A 447 -35.09 -3.76 28.07
CA PHE A 447 -34.76 -4.23 29.42
C PHE A 447 -35.16 -3.23 30.51
N LEU A 448 -34.96 -1.93 30.27
CA LEU A 448 -35.39 -0.87 31.19
C LEU A 448 -36.91 -0.85 31.33
N MET A 449 -37.67 -0.88 30.23
CA MET A 449 -39.13 -0.91 30.28
C MET A 449 -39.67 -2.19 30.95
N ALA A 450 -39.07 -3.35 30.68
CA ALA A 450 -39.46 -4.60 31.33
C ALA A 450 -39.22 -4.56 32.84
N ALA A 451 -38.06 -4.04 33.28
CA ALA A 451 -37.75 -3.88 34.69
C ALA A 451 -38.68 -2.88 35.38
N GLN A 452 -39.02 -1.75 34.73
CA GLN A 452 -39.95 -0.76 35.27
C GLN A 452 -41.40 -1.27 35.32
N ALA A 453 -41.84 -2.05 34.35
CA ALA A 453 -43.18 -2.66 34.37
C ALA A 453 -43.37 -3.66 35.53
N LEU A 454 -42.27 -4.29 35.99
CA LEU A 454 -42.25 -5.15 37.17
C LEU A 454 -42.26 -4.36 38.49
N ILE A 455 -41.90 -3.08 38.48
CA ILE A 455 -41.98 -2.22 39.66
C ILE A 455 -43.43 -1.69 39.73
N PRO A 456 -44.26 -2.12 40.70
CA PRO A 456 -45.69 -1.81 40.66
C PRO A 456 -45.96 -0.33 40.92
N ALA A 457 -46.20 0.44 39.85
CA ALA A 457 -46.66 1.82 39.91
C ALA A 457 -48.14 1.88 40.36
N PRO A 458 -48.55 2.92 41.11
CA PRO A 458 -49.92 3.03 41.64
C PRO A 458 -51.01 3.19 40.56
N ARG A 459 -50.65 3.38 39.27
CA ARG A 459 -51.60 3.55 38.16
C ARG A 459 -51.05 2.96 36.85
N LEU A 460 -51.79 1.99 36.28
CA LEU A 460 -51.39 1.23 35.07
C LEU A 460 -51.49 2.06 33.77
N LEU A 461 -52.52 2.91 33.65
CA LEU A 461 -52.81 3.64 32.40
C LEU A 461 -51.73 4.68 32.01
N PRO A 462 -51.23 5.54 32.93
CA PRO A 462 -50.18 6.51 32.59
C PRO A 462 -48.86 5.85 32.19
N ALA A 463 -48.49 4.74 32.84
CA ALA A 463 -47.28 4.00 32.53
C ALA A 463 -47.33 3.36 31.12
N ILE A 464 -48.48 2.81 30.72
CA ILE A 464 -48.68 2.27 29.37
C ILE A 464 -48.53 3.37 28.32
N LEU A 465 -49.13 4.55 28.54
CA LEU A 465 -49.02 5.68 27.63
C LEU A 465 -47.57 6.17 27.51
N GLN A 466 -46.87 6.31 28.64
CA GLN A 466 -45.45 6.69 28.68
C GLN A 466 -44.58 5.70 27.89
N PHE A 467 -44.67 4.40 28.17
CA PHE A 467 -43.91 3.37 27.45
C PHE A 467 -44.21 3.35 25.96
N SER A 468 -45.48 3.53 25.57
CA SER A 468 -45.88 3.59 24.16
C SER A 468 -45.23 4.76 23.43
N ILE A 469 -45.13 5.93 24.06
CA ILE A 469 -44.50 7.13 23.49
C ILE A 469 -43.00 6.92 23.28
N PHE A 470 -42.27 6.48 24.32
CA PHE A 470 -40.82 6.26 24.22
C PHE A 470 -40.47 5.13 23.25
N LEU A 471 -41.27 4.06 23.21
CA LEU A 471 -41.10 2.96 22.26
C LEU A 471 -41.33 3.41 20.82
N LEU A 472 -42.41 4.15 20.55
CA LEU A 472 -42.69 4.68 19.21
C LEU A 472 -41.58 5.64 18.74
N ALA A 473 -41.12 6.52 19.63
CA ALA A 473 -40.03 7.45 19.32
C ALA A 473 -38.73 6.73 18.95
N TYR A 474 -38.36 5.67 19.69
CA TYR A 474 -37.16 4.90 19.39
C TYR A 474 -37.32 4.06 18.11
N MET A 475 -38.49 3.48 17.86
CA MET A 475 -38.77 2.73 16.63
C MET A 475 -38.69 3.62 15.38
N LEU A 476 -39.16 4.88 15.47
CA LEU A 476 -38.99 5.86 14.40
C LEU A 476 -37.50 6.18 14.16
N LEU A 477 -36.72 6.31 15.24
CA LEU A 477 -35.27 6.55 15.16
C LEU A 477 -34.54 5.38 14.48
N LEU A 478 -34.88 4.13 14.82
CA LEU A 478 -34.33 2.94 14.17
C LEU A 478 -34.72 2.86 12.70
N LEU A 479 -35.97 3.20 12.34
CA LEU A 479 -36.41 3.22 10.95
C LEU A 479 -35.63 4.25 10.13
N LEU A 480 -35.34 5.43 10.69
CA LEU A 480 -34.51 6.45 10.04
C LEU A 480 -33.06 6.00 9.86
N ALA A 481 -32.50 5.24 10.81
CA ALA A 481 -31.12 4.78 10.76
C ALA A 481 -30.91 3.52 9.89
N LEU A 482 -31.88 2.59 9.87
CA LEU A 482 -31.76 1.30 9.19
C LEU A 482 -32.43 1.27 7.82
N ALA A 483 -32.95 2.40 7.33
CA ALA A 483 -33.71 2.46 6.07
C ALA A 483 -32.91 1.95 4.85
N GLU A 484 -31.58 2.09 4.86
CA GLU A 484 -30.67 1.65 3.80
C GLU A 484 -30.57 0.12 3.70
N GLU A 485 -30.71 -0.61 4.82
CA GLU A 485 -30.57 -2.08 4.85
C GLU A 485 -31.80 -2.80 4.26
N PHE A 486 -32.95 -2.13 4.22
CA PHE A 486 -34.21 -2.68 3.71
C PHE A 486 -34.47 -2.24 2.27
N LYS A 487 -34.45 -3.20 1.33
CA LYS A 487 -34.71 -2.94 -0.10
C LYS A 487 -36.10 -2.36 -0.42
N CYS A 488 -37.06 -2.45 0.50
CA CYS A 488 -38.45 -2.04 0.29
C CYS A 488 -38.76 -0.59 0.71
N THR A 489 -37.76 0.21 1.11
CA THR A 489 -37.94 1.59 1.57
C THR A 489 -37.98 2.61 0.42
N PRO A 490 -38.70 3.74 0.57
CA PRO A 490 -38.72 4.79 -0.47
C PRO A 490 -37.32 5.37 -0.74
N ALA A 491 -37.00 5.65 -2.00
CA ALA A 491 -35.69 6.17 -2.41
C ALA A 491 -35.30 7.49 -1.70
N ALA A 492 -36.27 8.36 -1.41
CA ALA A 492 -36.04 9.59 -0.65
C ALA A 492 -35.55 9.32 0.78
N LEU A 493 -36.03 8.24 1.41
CA LEU A 493 -35.63 7.84 2.75
C LEU A 493 -34.23 7.19 2.75
N GLN A 494 -33.89 6.43 1.71
CA GLN A 494 -32.55 5.85 1.53
C GLN A 494 -31.49 6.93 1.32
N TYR A 495 -31.78 7.93 0.48
CA TYR A 495 -30.88 9.07 0.27
C TYR A 495 -30.67 9.88 1.57
N PHE A 496 -31.75 10.13 2.31
CA PHE A 496 -31.66 10.82 3.60
C PHE A 496 -30.86 10.01 4.64
N CYS A 497 -31.04 8.68 4.67
CA CYS A 497 -30.26 7.77 5.50
C CYS A 497 -28.77 7.79 5.12
N CYS A 498 -28.44 7.77 3.83
CA CYS A 498 -27.06 7.89 3.34
C CYS A 498 -26.42 9.21 3.80
N TRP A 499 -27.15 10.32 3.64
CA TRP A 499 -26.69 11.64 4.11
C TRP A 499 -26.43 11.68 5.63
N ILE A 500 -27.27 11.01 6.43
CA ILE A 500 -27.06 10.88 7.88
C ILE A 500 -25.77 10.09 8.18
N HIS A 501 -25.46 9.04 7.43
CA HIS A 501 -24.28 8.20 7.66
C HIS A 501 -22.96 8.91 7.30
N GLU A 502 -22.97 9.70 6.24
CA GLU A 502 -21.81 10.48 5.77
C GLU A 502 -21.57 11.71 6.65
N ASN A 503 -22.62 12.38 7.11
CA ASN A 503 -22.49 13.58 7.92
C ASN A 503 -22.34 13.27 9.41
N ASN A 504 -21.13 13.45 9.95
CA ASN A 504 -20.81 13.23 11.36
C ASN A 504 -21.73 14.02 12.32
N SER A 505 -22.11 15.24 11.97
CA SER A 505 -23.02 16.06 12.78
C SER A 505 -24.42 15.46 12.86
N ALA A 506 -24.94 14.92 11.76
CA ALA A 506 -26.25 14.27 11.71
C ALA A 506 -26.25 12.95 12.50
N ARG A 507 -25.20 12.13 12.34
CA ARG A 507 -24.99 10.91 13.11
C ARG A 507 -24.89 11.19 14.62
N ASN A 508 -24.14 12.22 15.01
CA ASN A 508 -24.02 12.64 16.41
C ASN A 508 -25.36 13.15 16.97
N LEU A 509 -26.16 13.85 16.18
CA LEU A 509 -27.50 14.26 16.58
C LEU A 509 -28.42 13.05 16.82
N LEU A 510 -28.37 12.03 15.96
CA LEU A 510 -29.18 10.83 16.10
C LEU A 510 -28.76 10.01 17.33
N THR A 511 -27.46 9.85 17.58
CA THR A 511 -26.95 9.18 18.80
C THR A 511 -27.36 9.93 20.07
N LEU A 512 -27.24 11.26 20.10
CA LEU A 512 -27.69 12.09 21.22
C LEU A 512 -29.20 11.92 21.46
N THR A 513 -30.00 11.89 20.40
CA THR A 513 -31.45 11.67 20.51
C THR A 513 -31.77 10.31 21.12
N ALA A 514 -31.09 9.24 20.68
CA ALA A 514 -31.24 7.90 21.24
C ALA A 514 -30.86 7.83 22.74
N ILE A 515 -29.79 8.54 23.13
CA ILE A 515 -29.36 8.63 24.52
C ILE A 515 -30.41 9.38 25.37
N VAL A 516 -30.93 10.50 24.88
CA VAL A 516 -31.97 11.30 25.56
C VAL A 516 -33.27 10.51 25.73
N ILE A 517 -33.68 9.71 24.75
CA ILE A 517 -34.87 8.84 24.85
C ILE A 517 -34.70 7.82 26.00
N ASN A 518 -33.54 7.17 26.11
CA ASN A 518 -33.23 6.22 27.19
C ASN A 518 -33.21 6.89 28.58
N PHE A 519 -32.55 8.04 28.70
CA PHE A 519 -32.52 8.79 29.96
C PHE A 519 -33.89 9.38 30.33
N GLY A 520 -34.66 9.82 29.34
CA GLY A 520 -35.99 10.38 29.52
C GLY A 520 -36.97 9.36 30.08
N LEU A 521 -36.92 8.11 29.60
CA LEU A 521 -37.74 7.01 30.12
C LEU A 521 -37.54 6.81 31.62
N VAL A 522 -36.28 6.73 32.07
CA VAL A 522 -35.96 6.48 33.49
C VAL A 522 -36.24 7.71 34.36
N SER A 523 -35.97 8.93 33.86
CA SER A 523 -36.21 10.16 34.60
C SER A 523 -37.71 10.48 34.79
N THR A 524 -38.53 10.21 33.77
CA THR A 524 -39.99 10.44 33.82
C THR A 524 -40.68 9.49 34.80
N ASP A 525 -40.22 8.24 34.88
CA ASP A 525 -40.68 7.26 35.88
C ASP A 525 -40.36 7.70 37.34
N MET A 526 -39.15 8.24 37.57
CA MET A 526 -38.79 8.82 38.88
C MET A 526 -39.63 10.06 39.21
N LEU A 527 -39.85 10.96 38.25
CA LEU A 527 -40.64 12.17 38.45
C LEU A 527 -42.11 11.85 38.77
N TRP A 528 -42.68 10.84 38.10
CA TRP A 528 -44.03 10.36 38.36
C TRP A 528 -44.18 9.83 39.79
N CYS A 529 -43.19 9.08 40.28
CA CYS A 529 -43.16 8.61 41.67
C CYS A 529 -43.20 9.77 42.69
N ILE A 530 -42.46 10.86 42.44
CA ILE A 530 -42.42 12.03 43.32
C ILE A 530 -43.78 12.76 43.32
N LEU A 531 -44.34 13.02 42.15
CA LEU A 531 -45.63 13.73 42.00
C LEU A 531 -46.80 13.00 42.67
N THR A 532 -46.77 11.66 42.66
CA THR A 532 -47.80 10.87 43.35
C THR A 532 -47.73 10.97 44.88
N ASP A 533 -46.56 11.21 45.46
CA ASP A 533 -46.36 11.31 46.92
C ASP A 533 -46.83 12.67 47.45
N THR A 534 -46.60 13.76 46.69
CA THR A 534 -47.07 15.12 47.02
C THR A 534 -48.59 15.29 46.88
N GLY A 535 -49.26 14.44 46.08
CA GLY A 535 -50.71 14.50 45.86
C GLY A 535 -51.55 13.91 47.00
N GLU A 536 -50.97 13.08 47.87
CA GLU A 536 -51.67 12.51 49.03
C GLU A 536 -51.52 13.37 50.31
N THR A 537 -50.59 14.33 50.35
CA THR A 537 -50.36 15.19 51.52
C THR A 537 -51.41 16.29 51.73
N ASP A 538 -52.19 16.67 50.71
CA ASP A 538 -53.19 17.75 50.85
C ASP A 538 -54.55 17.31 51.43
N VAL A 539 -54.77 16.00 51.68
CA VAL A 539 -56.06 15.49 52.20
C VAL A 539 -55.96 14.89 53.60
N VAL A 540 -54.75 14.70 54.15
CA VAL A 540 -54.55 14.03 55.45
C VAL A 540 -53.87 14.96 56.45
N ASP A 541 -54.42 16.15 56.63
CA ASP A 541 -54.13 17.00 57.79
C ASP A 541 -55.39 17.15 58.65
N LYS A 542 -55.80 16.02 59.25
CA LYS A 542 -56.65 15.89 60.45
C LYS A 542 -56.97 14.40 60.68
N THR A 543 -56.10 13.69 61.39
CA THR A 543 -56.39 12.69 62.47
C THR A 543 -55.24 11.68 62.65
N ASN A 544 -54.68 11.71 63.87
CA ASN A 544 -53.91 10.71 64.62
C ASN A 544 -53.17 9.54 63.91
N THR A 545 -51.86 9.48 64.21
CA THR A 545 -51.04 8.28 64.47
C THR A 545 -51.52 6.95 63.87
N ALA A 546 -51.44 6.85 62.54
CA ALA A 546 -51.41 5.58 61.83
C ALA A 546 -50.23 5.58 60.85
N SER A 547 -49.48 4.48 60.85
CA SER A 547 -48.33 4.21 59.99
C SER A 547 -48.63 4.54 58.52
N ARG A 548 -47.86 5.47 57.94
CA ARG A 548 -47.89 5.81 56.51
C ARG A 548 -47.77 4.52 55.66
N PRO A 549 -48.58 4.37 54.58
CA PRO A 549 -48.51 3.20 53.71
C PRO A 549 -47.13 3.11 53.05
N LEU A 550 -46.55 1.92 53.04
CA LEU A 550 -45.25 1.63 52.42
C LEU A 550 -45.39 1.73 50.89
N THR A 551 -45.11 2.90 50.32
CA THR A 551 -45.10 3.14 48.87
C THR A 551 -43.80 2.63 48.23
N VAL A 552 -43.82 2.32 46.94
CA VAL A 552 -42.66 1.81 46.19
C VAL A 552 -41.45 2.77 46.22
N CYS A 553 -41.71 4.06 46.50
CA CYS A 553 -40.73 5.12 46.74
C CYS A 553 -39.77 4.84 47.93
N THR A 554 -39.97 3.78 48.73
CA THR A 554 -39.09 3.42 49.85
C THR A 554 -37.82 2.65 49.46
N TYR A 555 -37.62 2.28 48.18
CA TYR A 555 -36.45 1.51 47.70
C TYR A 555 -35.58 2.29 46.70
N PRO A 556 -34.78 3.28 47.15
CA PRO A 556 -33.96 4.14 46.29
C PRO A 556 -32.88 3.38 45.49
N GLU A 557 -32.50 2.18 45.91
CA GLU A 557 -31.48 1.35 45.24
C GLU A 557 -31.88 0.92 43.82
N ALA A 558 -33.18 0.69 43.56
CA ALA A 558 -33.65 0.27 42.23
C ALA A 558 -33.54 1.41 41.21
N PHE A 559 -33.81 2.65 41.65
CA PHE A 559 -33.70 3.86 40.86
C PHE A 559 -32.25 4.20 40.49
N VAL A 560 -31.31 3.93 41.41
CA VAL A 560 -29.87 4.10 41.12
C VAL A 560 -29.40 3.06 40.12
N LEU A 561 -29.86 1.81 40.23
CA LEU A 561 -29.52 0.75 39.28
C LEU A 561 -30.09 1.00 37.88
N SER A 562 -31.32 1.49 37.76
CA SER A 562 -31.91 1.91 36.47
C SER A 562 -31.21 3.14 35.90
N GLY A 563 -30.79 4.09 36.74
CA GLY A 563 -29.99 5.24 36.33
C GLY A 563 -28.61 4.86 35.80
N VAL A 564 -27.93 3.88 36.43
CA VAL A 564 -26.65 3.35 35.94
C VAL A 564 -26.79 2.65 34.60
N ILE A 565 -27.85 1.85 34.40
CA ILE A 565 -28.10 1.20 33.10
C ILE A 565 -28.43 2.23 32.02
N ALA A 566 -29.18 3.29 32.34
CA ALA A 566 -29.37 4.40 31.41
C ALA A 566 -28.02 5.04 31.04
N MET A 567 -27.07 5.17 31.97
CA MET A 567 -25.71 5.63 31.67
C MET A 567 -24.88 4.64 30.83
N VAL A 568 -25.09 3.32 30.97
CA VAL A 568 -24.48 2.28 30.11
C VAL A 568 -24.92 2.47 28.65
N THR A 569 -26.14 2.93 28.38
CA THR A 569 -26.59 3.20 27.00
C THR A 569 -25.71 4.24 26.28
N CYS A 570 -25.10 5.18 27.00
CA CYS A 570 -24.15 6.14 26.46
C CYS A 570 -22.78 5.49 26.13
N ALA A 571 -22.38 4.46 26.89
CA ALA A 571 -21.12 3.75 26.69
C ALA A 571 -21.10 2.88 25.41
N VAL A 572 -22.29 2.41 24.96
CA VAL A 572 -22.45 1.61 23.74
C VAL A 572 -22.00 2.36 22.48
N PHE A 573 -22.14 3.70 22.45
CA PHE A 573 -21.76 4.50 21.29
C PHE A 573 -20.25 4.74 21.24
N LEU A 574 -19.48 3.77 20.76
CA LEU A 574 -18.01 3.77 20.82
C LEU A 574 -17.35 5.01 20.17
N ARG A 575 -17.85 5.48 19.01
CA ARG A 575 -17.26 6.60 18.25
C ARG A 575 -17.76 8.00 18.60
N LEU A 576 -18.71 8.16 19.52
CA LEU A 576 -19.16 9.48 19.96
C LEU A 576 -18.04 10.20 20.73
N ASN A 577 -17.81 11.48 20.45
CA ASN A 577 -16.76 12.29 21.09
C ASN A 577 -16.86 12.18 22.61
N SER A 578 -15.77 11.81 23.27
CA SER A 578 -15.79 11.56 24.71
C SER A 578 -16.03 12.81 25.56
N LEU A 579 -15.78 14.02 25.03
CA LEU A 579 -16.22 15.28 25.66
C LEU A 579 -17.75 15.43 25.62
N LEU A 580 -18.38 15.06 24.50
CA LEU A 580 -19.83 15.08 24.36
C LEU A 580 -20.49 14.00 25.23
N LYS A 581 -19.90 12.80 25.30
CA LYS A 581 -20.29 11.75 26.26
C LYS A 581 -20.23 12.26 27.70
N LEU A 582 -19.12 12.90 28.08
CA LEU A 582 -18.95 13.45 29.42
C LEU A 582 -20.01 14.51 29.74
N ALA A 583 -20.27 15.45 28.81
CA ALA A 583 -21.29 16.48 28.99
C ALA A 583 -22.69 15.88 29.22
N VAL A 584 -23.08 14.89 28.41
CA VAL A 584 -24.37 14.20 28.55
C VAL A 584 -24.46 13.40 29.85
N LEU A 585 -23.38 12.72 30.25
CA LEU A 585 -23.32 11.97 31.49
C LEU A 585 -23.37 12.88 32.73
N LEU A 586 -22.68 14.03 32.70
CA LEU A 586 -22.74 15.03 33.77
C LEU A 586 -24.13 15.67 33.88
N LEU A 587 -24.79 15.95 32.76
CA LEU A 587 -26.17 16.42 32.75
C LEU A 587 -27.12 15.37 33.35
N ALA A 588 -26.98 14.11 32.93
CA ALA A 588 -27.78 13.01 33.47
C ALA A 588 -27.57 12.87 34.99
N MET A 589 -26.33 13.00 35.47
CA MET A 589 -26.05 13.02 36.91
C MET A 589 -26.69 14.15 37.66
N ALA A 590 -26.66 15.37 37.12
CA ALA A 590 -27.28 16.52 37.76
C ALA A 590 -28.78 16.29 37.89
N VAL A 591 -29.43 15.82 36.83
CA VAL A 591 -30.86 15.47 36.81
C VAL A 591 -31.16 14.35 37.81
N TYR A 592 -30.41 13.24 37.79
CA TYR A 592 -30.64 12.14 38.73
C TYR A 592 -30.35 12.54 40.17
N SER A 593 -29.28 13.28 40.44
CA SER A 593 -28.97 13.79 41.78
C SER A 593 -30.07 14.71 42.30
N TYR A 594 -30.64 15.55 41.42
CA TYR A 594 -31.79 16.40 41.75
C TYR A 594 -33.06 15.58 42.04
N LEU A 595 -33.42 14.63 41.16
CA LEU A 595 -34.57 13.73 41.35
C LEU A 595 -34.42 12.88 42.61
N ILE A 596 -33.22 12.34 42.86
CA ILE A 596 -32.87 11.62 44.08
C ILE A 596 -33.02 12.55 45.30
N HIS A 597 -32.52 13.79 45.22
CA HIS A 597 -32.64 14.74 46.32
C HIS A 597 -34.09 15.07 46.65
N LEU A 598 -34.93 15.30 45.65
CA LEU A 598 -36.37 15.54 45.80
C LEU A 598 -37.07 14.32 46.41
N THR A 599 -36.74 13.11 45.95
CA THR A 599 -37.28 11.86 46.50
C THR A 599 -36.91 11.70 47.98
N PHE A 600 -35.66 12.04 48.36
CA PHE A 600 -35.20 11.96 49.76
C PHE A 600 -35.71 13.10 50.65
N LEU A 601 -36.07 14.26 50.09
CA LEU A 601 -36.73 15.36 50.82
C LEU A 601 -38.11 14.93 51.34
N SER A 602 -38.81 14.05 50.62
CA SER A 602 -40.10 13.49 51.06
C SER A 602 -39.97 12.48 52.22
N LEU A 603 -38.83 11.75 52.31
CA LEU A 603 -38.58 10.71 53.32
C LEU A 603 -37.73 11.23 54.50
N THR A 604 -38.36 11.80 55.53
CA THR A 604 -37.69 12.33 56.73
C THR A 604 -37.11 11.22 57.66
N ARG A 605 -35.79 10.94 57.57
CA ARG A 605 -35.00 10.23 58.63
C ARG A 605 -33.47 10.38 58.46
N HIS A 606 -32.73 10.51 59.57
CA HIS A 606 -31.26 10.73 59.60
C HIS A 606 -30.39 9.60 58.98
N ASP A 607 -30.86 8.35 58.91
CA ASP A 607 -30.12 7.21 58.29
C ASP A 607 -30.02 7.29 56.74
N MET A 608 -30.70 8.25 56.10
CA MET A 608 -30.79 8.35 54.64
C MET A 608 -29.72 9.22 53.97
N LEU A 609 -29.02 10.09 54.72
CA LEU A 609 -27.96 10.94 54.15
C LEU A 609 -26.75 10.11 53.68
N HIS A 610 -26.36 9.09 54.46
CA HIS A 610 -25.27 8.17 54.13
C HIS A 610 -25.58 7.38 52.85
N ARG A 611 -26.85 6.91 52.68
CA ARG A 611 -27.27 6.18 51.48
C ARG A 611 -27.31 7.08 50.24
N LYS A 612 -27.76 8.33 50.36
CA LYS A 612 -27.69 9.33 49.28
C LYS A 612 -26.24 9.56 48.82
N GLY A 613 -25.31 9.71 49.76
CA GLY A 613 -23.89 9.88 49.48
C GLY A 613 -23.29 8.71 48.69
N ILE A 614 -23.57 7.47 49.12
CA ILE A 614 -23.10 6.25 48.43
C ILE A 614 -23.61 6.20 46.98
N CYS A 615 -24.87 6.53 46.73
CA CYS A 615 -25.45 6.46 45.39
C CYS A 615 -24.80 7.47 44.42
N ILE A 616 -24.57 8.70 44.88
CA ILE A 616 -23.91 9.74 44.09
C ILE A 616 -22.45 9.35 43.82
N LEU A 617 -21.74 8.81 44.80
CA LEU A 617 -20.36 8.33 44.64
C LEU A 617 -20.25 7.19 43.62
N LEU A 618 -21.15 6.19 43.69
CA LEU A 618 -21.17 5.07 42.73
C LEU A 618 -21.41 5.54 41.30
N MET A 619 -22.37 6.44 41.10
CA MET A 619 -22.64 7.00 39.78
C MET A 619 -21.48 7.89 39.27
N ALA A 620 -20.82 8.65 40.15
CA ALA A 620 -19.63 9.43 39.79
C ALA A 620 -18.46 8.53 39.37
N MET A 621 -18.19 7.44 40.11
CA MET A 621 -17.17 6.45 39.72
C MET A 621 -17.47 5.83 38.36
N PHE A 622 -18.74 5.54 38.07
CA PHE A 622 -19.16 4.98 36.78
C PHE A 622 -18.89 5.94 35.60
N ILE A 623 -19.12 7.24 35.78
CA ILE A 623 -18.81 8.23 34.73
C ILE A 623 -17.32 8.31 34.45
N VAL A 624 -16.49 8.30 35.49
CA VAL A 624 -15.04 8.30 35.32
C VAL A 624 -14.60 7.07 34.51
N ALA A 625 -15.17 5.90 34.80
CA ALA A 625 -14.91 4.68 34.04
C ALA A 625 -15.35 4.77 32.57
N VAL A 626 -16.57 5.27 32.28
CA VAL A 626 -17.07 5.44 30.91
C VAL A 626 -16.28 6.51 30.15
N PHE A 627 -15.88 7.59 30.82
CA PHE A 627 -15.05 8.64 30.23
C PHE A 627 -13.67 8.11 29.87
N TYR A 628 -13.02 7.37 30.78
CA TYR A 628 -11.73 6.74 30.51
C TYR A 628 -11.81 5.77 29.32
N ASN A 629 -12.82 4.89 29.32
CA ASN A 629 -13.07 3.96 28.21
C ASN A 629 -13.30 4.71 26.89
N GLY A 630 -14.14 5.76 26.91
CA GLY A 630 -14.40 6.59 25.74
C GLY A 630 -13.17 7.31 25.20
N ARG A 631 -12.30 7.82 26.08
CA ARG A 631 -11.02 8.45 25.71
C ARG A 631 -10.04 7.46 25.12
N GLN A 632 -9.91 6.28 25.72
CA GLN A 632 -9.04 5.22 25.24
C GLN A 632 -9.42 4.79 23.82
N TRP A 633 -10.72 4.56 23.58
CA TRP A 633 -11.23 4.23 22.24
C TRP A 633 -10.93 5.29 21.19
N GLU A 634 -11.18 6.56 21.53
CA GLU A 634 -10.92 7.67 20.62
C GLU A 634 -9.44 7.82 20.27
N ALA A 635 -8.55 7.63 21.26
CA ALA A 635 -7.11 7.66 21.05
C ALA A 635 -6.65 6.51 20.14
N THR A 636 -7.10 5.28 20.40
CA THR A 636 -6.78 4.12 19.55
C THR A 636 -7.27 4.29 18.12
N ALA A 637 -8.50 4.80 17.92
CA ALA A 637 -9.06 5.02 16.58
C ALA A 637 -8.30 6.11 15.80
N ARG A 638 -7.88 7.19 16.46
CA ARG A 638 -7.07 8.24 15.82
C ARG A 638 -5.68 7.76 15.44
N LEU A 639 -5.04 6.98 16.32
CA LEU A 639 -3.73 6.41 16.05
C LEU A 639 -3.80 5.46 14.84
N ASP A 640 -4.83 4.61 14.78
CA ASP A 640 -5.03 3.69 13.66
C ASP A 640 -5.25 4.44 12.34
N PHE A 641 -6.04 5.51 12.36
CA PHE A 641 -6.22 6.38 11.19
C PHE A 641 -4.90 7.00 10.71
N LEU A 642 -4.11 7.57 11.64
CA LEU A 642 -2.82 8.16 11.30
C LEU A 642 -1.84 7.14 10.71
N TRP A 643 -1.80 5.92 11.26
CA TRP A 643 -0.95 4.85 10.72
C TRP A 643 -1.40 4.37 9.33
N ARG A 644 -2.70 4.28 9.08
CA ARG A 644 -3.23 3.95 7.75
C ARG A 644 -2.85 5.00 6.73
N LEU A 645 -3.02 6.27 7.08
CA LEU A 645 -2.67 7.39 6.21
C LEU A 645 -1.17 7.38 5.89
N GLN A 646 -0.32 7.24 6.91
CA GLN A 646 1.13 7.14 6.71
C GLN A 646 1.49 5.95 5.82
N ALA A 647 0.90 4.78 6.06
CA ALA A 647 1.21 3.60 5.26
C ALA A 647 0.71 3.71 3.81
N GLN A 648 -0.39 4.42 3.56
CA GLN A 648 -0.86 4.74 2.21
C GLN A 648 0.09 5.70 1.49
N GLN A 649 0.54 6.75 2.18
CA GLN A 649 1.54 7.67 1.63
C GLN A 649 2.83 6.94 1.29
N GLU A 650 3.38 6.14 2.22
CA GLU A 650 4.60 5.36 1.98
C GLU A 650 4.46 4.39 0.79
N VAL A 651 3.27 3.81 0.57
CA VAL A 651 3.00 2.91 -0.56
C VAL A 651 2.92 3.69 -1.88
N GLU A 652 2.32 4.87 -1.89
CA GLU A 652 2.26 5.71 -3.09
C GLU A 652 3.66 6.24 -3.44
N ASP A 653 4.43 6.74 -2.47
CA ASP A 653 5.83 7.16 -2.65
C ASP A 653 6.69 6.00 -3.21
N MET A 654 6.52 4.78 -2.69
CA MET A 654 7.21 3.59 -3.21
C MET A 654 6.78 3.23 -4.64
N ARG A 655 5.53 3.51 -5.00
CA ARG A 655 4.99 3.23 -6.34
C ARG A 655 5.53 4.23 -7.36
N GLU A 656 5.53 5.52 -7.04
CA GLU A 656 6.14 6.56 -7.88
C GLU A 656 7.62 6.26 -8.14
N LEU A 657 8.36 5.90 -7.08
CA LEU A 657 9.76 5.51 -7.20
C LEU A 657 9.97 4.26 -8.07
N ARG A 658 9.04 3.28 -8.00
CA ARG A 658 9.05 2.10 -8.87
C ARG A 658 8.83 2.47 -10.33
N GLU A 659 7.85 3.31 -10.63
CA GLU A 659 7.53 3.75 -12.00
C GLU A 659 8.71 4.53 -12.60
N HIS A 660 9.34 5.40 -11.80
CA HIS A 660 10.58 6.09 -12.18
C HIS A 660 11.74 5.11 -12.47
N ASN A 661 11.96 4.13 -11.58
CA ASN A 661 13.00 3.11 -11.75
C ASN A 661 12.76 2.21 -12.97
N GLU A 662 11.50 1.90 -13.30
CA GLU A 662 11.13 1.11 -14.48
C GLU A 662 11.42 1.89 -15.78
N CYS A 663 11.12 3.19 -15.80
CA CYS A 663 11.50 4.08 -16.90
C CYS A 663 13.02 4.10 -17.13
N LEU A 664 13.81 4.26 -16.07
CA LEU A 664 15.28 4.19 -16.13
C LEU A 664 15.78 2.84 -16.66
N LEU A 665 15.14 1.74 -16.26
CA LEU A 665 15.52 0.39 -16.71
C LEU A 665 15.27 0.21 -18.22
N HIS A 666 14.15 0.72 -18.74
CA HIS A 666 13.85 0.69 -20.19
C HIS A 666 14.81 1.57 -21.00
N ASN A 667 15.30 2.65 -20.39
CA ASN A 667 16.36 3.46 -20.97
C ASN A 667 17.70 2.74 -21.07
N ILE A 668 17.93 1.67 -20.32
CA ILE A 668 19.19 0.91 -20.36
C ILE A 668 19.06 -0.38 -21.17
N LEU A 669 18.03 -1.18 -20.90
CA LEU A 669 17.82 -2.49 -21.53
C LEU A 669 16.65 -2.45 -22.52
N PRO A 670 16.70 -3.22 -23.62
CA PRO A 670 15.55 -3.36 -24.51
C PRO A 670 14.32 -3.89 -23.75
N VAL A 671 13.11 -3.50 -24.16
CA VAL A 671 11.87 -3.83 -23.42
C VAL A 671 11.69 -5.33 -23.23
N HIS A 672 11.95 -6.13 -24.28
CA HIS A 672 11.81 -7.60 -24.22
C HIS A 672 12.84 -8.24 -23.27
N VAL A 673 14.05 -7.69 -23.20
CA VAL A 673 15.11 -8.11 -22.27
C VAL A 673 14.75 -7.70 -20.84
N ALA A 674 14.29 -6.47 -20.63
CA ALA A 674 13.88 -5.97 -19.32
C ALA A 674 12.75 -6.82 -18.72
N ARG A 675 11.72 -7.16 -19.51
CA ARG A 675 10.65 -8.08 -19.09
C ARG A 675 11.19 -9.43 -18.63
N HIS A 676 12.16 -10.00 -19.36
CA HIS A 676 12.80 -11.25 -18.95
C HIS A 676 13.49 -11.16 -17.56
N PHE A 677 14.03 -9.99 -17.17
CA PHE A 677 14.61 -9.80 -15.83
C PHE A 677 13.59 -9.46 -14.73
N LEU A 678 12.47 -8.84 -15.10
CA LEU A 678 11.40 -8.41 -14.19
C LEU A 678 10.40 -9.55 -13.88
N ASP A 679 10.02 -10.37 -14.86
CA ASP A 679 9.09 -11.50 -14.70
C ASP A 679 9.72 -12.71 -13.98
N ARG A 680 11.01 -12.64 -13.65
CA ARG A 680 11.76 -13.71 -12.97
C ARG A 680 11.20 -14.03 -11.58
N SER A 681 10.61 -15.21 -11.44
CA SER A 681 10.47 -15.89 -10.15
C SER A 681 11.87 -16.23 -9.57
N LYS A 682 11.99 -16.39 -8.25
CA LYS A 682 13.26 -16.48 -7.51
C LYS A 682 14.23 -17.63 -7.90
N ASN A 683 13.89 -18.50 -8.87
CA ASN A 683 14.58 -19.78 -9.07
C ASN A 683 15.30 -19.99 -10.42
N ASP A 684 15.20 -19.11 -11.41
CA ASP A 684 15.91 -19.30 -12.68
C ASP A 684 17.20 -18.46 -12.71
N GLU A 685 18.36 -19.10 -12.57
CA GLU A 685 19.70 -18.52 -12.82
C GLU A 685 20.04 -18.41 -14.31
N GLU A 686 19.07 -18.66 -15.21
CA GLU A 686 19.31 -18.71 -16.65
C GLU A 686 19.62 -17.33 -17.25
N LEU A 687 20.84 -17.17 -17.78
CA LEU A 687 21.30 -15.97 -18.48
C LEU A 687 20.45 -15.72 -19.72
N TYR A 688 20.14 -14.45 -20.00
CA TYR A 688 19.44 -14.12 -21.25
C TYR A 688 20.38 -14.34 -22.44
N SER A 689 19.99 -15.24 -23.34
CA SER A 689 20.66 -15.50 -24.60
C SER A 689 19.65 -15.88 -25.67
N GLN A 690 19.75 -15.27 -26.85
CA GLN A 690 18.86 -15.56 -27.98
C GLN A 690 19.62 -15.52 -29.29
N SER A 691 19.33 -16.48 -30.19
CA SER A 691 19.85 -16.50 -31.56
C SER A 691 18.80 -15.91 -32.49
N TYR A 692 19.25 -15.07 -33.43
CA TYR A 692 18.42 -14.48 -34.47
C TYR A 692 19.06 -14.74 -35.83
N ASP A 693 18.29 -15.20 -36.80
CA ASP A 693 18.82 -15.59 -38.11
C ASP A 693 18.83 -14.41 -39.11
N GLU A 694 17.86 -13.51 -39.00
CA GLU A 694 17.61 -12.42 -39.95
C GLU A 694 17.67 -11.06 -39.25
N VAL A 695 18.88 -10.53 -39.06
CA VAL A 695 19.11 -9.23 -38.40
C VAL A 695 19.89 -8.31 -39.32
N GLY A 696 19.45 -7.06 -39.43
CA GLY A 696 20.23 -5.98 -40.03
C GLY A 696 21.11 -5.31 -38.99
N VAL A 697 22.39 -5.10 -39.27
CA VAL A 697 23.33 -4.42 -38.36
C VAL A 697 23.94 -3.22 -39.09
N MET A 698 23.96 -2.07 -38.41
CA MET A 698 24.50 -0.81 -38.91
C MET A 698 25.57 -0.26 -37.97
N PHE A 699 26.67 0.20 -38.56
CA PHE A 699 27.65 1.08 -37.93
C PHE A 699 27.67 2.42 -38.68
N ALA A 700 27.41 3.52 -37.99
CA ALA A 700 27.44 4.87 -38.55
C ALA A 700 28.48 5.73 -37.81
N SER A 701 29.61 6.00 -38.46
CA SER A 701 30.72 6.77 -37.87
C SER A 701 30.77 8.20 -38.42
N ILE A 702 31.00 9.18 -37.54
CA ILE A 702 31.21 10.57 -37.94
C ILE A 702 32.65 10.73 -38.46
N ALA A 703 32.81 10.86 -39.77
CA ALA A 703 34.12 10.97 -40.40
C ALA A 703 34.85 12.25 -40.00
N GLY A 704 36.14 12.11 -39.64
CA GLY A 704 36.99 13.23 -39.21
C GLY A 704 36.74 13.74 -37.79
N PHE A 705 35.78 13.18 -37.06
CA PHE A 705 35.50 13.64 -35.69
C PHE A 705 36.66 13.36 -34.73
N ASN A 706 37.33 12.20 -34.83
CA ASN A 706 38.44 11.86 -33.95
C ASN A 706 39.61 12.84 -34.12
N GLU A 707 40.01 13.15 -35.35
CA GLU A 707 41.05 14.14 -35.65
C GLU A 707 40.66 15.55 -35.15
N TYR A 708 39.38 15.91 -35.28
CA TYR A 708 38.84 17.16 -34.75
C TYR A 708 38.92 17.21 -33.22
N PHE A 709 38.53 16.13 -32.55
CA PHE A 709 38.57 15.99 -31.10
C PHE A 709 40.01 16.09 -30.58
N GLU A 710 40.95 15.38 -31.20
CA GLU A 710 42.38 15.42 -30.85
C GLU A 710 42.95 16.85 -30.91
N GLN A 711 42.69 17.57 -32.01
CA GLN A 711 43.17 18.96 -32.18
C GLN A 711 42.59 19.92 -31.13
N LYS A 712 41.38 19.65 -30.65
CA LYS A 712 40.65 20.48 -29.68
C LYS A 712 40.99 20.12 -28.23
N GLU A 713 41.25 18.85 -27.96
CA GLU A 713 41.73 18.38 -26.66
C GLU A 713 43.10 19.00 -26.33
N ILE A 714 44.00 19.10 -27.32
CA ILE A 714 45.28 19.83 -27.20
C ILE A 714 45.08 21.30 -26.82
N LYS A 715 43.94 21.91 -27.22
CA LYS A 715 43.57 23.29 -26.88
C LYS A 715 42.76 23.41 -25.58
N HIS A 716 42.58 22.32 -24.84
CA HIS A 716 41.72 22.24 -23.65
C HIS A 716 40.22 22.50 -23.91
N GLU A 717 39.75 22.31 -25.16
CA GLU A 717 38.36 22.47 -25.59
C GLU A 717 37.66 21.11 -25.82
N GLY A 718 38.14 20.04 -25.15
CA GLY A 718 37.61 18.68 -25.32
C GLY A 718 36.16 18.53 -24.88
N VAL A 719 35.75 19.22 -23.81
CA VAL A 719 34.37 19.19 -23.31
C VAL A 719 33.40 19.79 -24.33
N ASP A 720 33.76 20.90 -25.00
CA ASP A 720 32.94 21.51 -26.05
C ASP A 720 32.72 20.59 -27.26
N CYS A 721 33.72 19.77 -27.58
CA CYS A 721 33.58 18.77 -28.63
C CYS A 721 32.62 17.65 -28.23
N LEU A 722 32.64 17.23 -26.97
CA LEU A 722 31.69 16.25 -26.46
C LEU A 722 30.28 16.82 -26.33
N ARG A 723 30.12 18.14 -26.08
CA ARG A 723 28.80 18.81 -26.16
C ARG A 723 28.22 18.68 -27.56
N LEU A 724 29.01 19.02 -28.58
CA LEU A 724 28.60 18.90 -29.97
C LEU A 724 28.27 17.45 -30.35
N LEU A 725 29.10 16.49 -29.89
CA LEU A 725 28.80 15.08 -30.09
C LEU A 725 27.50 14.67 -29.41
N ASN A 726 27.24 15.14 -28.19
CA ASN A 726 26.00 14.87 -27.47
C ASN A 726 24.78 15.32 -28.26
N GLU A 727 24.80 16.55 -28.80
CA GLU A 727 23.70 17.05 -29.62
C GLU A 727 23.50 16.23 -30.90
N ILE A 728 24.60 15.79 -31.53
CA ILE A 728 24.52 14.91 -32.71
C ILE A 728 23.87 13.57 -32.36
N ILE A 729 24.30 12.95 -31.26
CA ILE A 729 23.76 11.66 -30.81
C ILE A 729 22.31 11.81 -30.34
N ALA A 730 21.96 12.90 -29.65
CA ALA A 730 20.61 13.23 -29.23
C ALA A 730 19.68 13.36 -30.43
N GLY A 731 20.08 14.10 -31.47
CA GLY A 731 19.31 14.20 -32.71
C GLY A 731 19.14 12.86 -33.45
N PHE A 732 20.06 11.92 -33.29
CA PHE A 732 19.88 10.54 -33.79
C PHE A 732 18.96 9.70 -32.90
N ASP A 733 18.98 9.91 -31.58
CA ASP A 733 18.11 9.23 -30.63
C ASP A 733 16.65 9.70 -30.79
N GLU A 734 16.41 10.99 -31.05
CA GLU A 734 15.08 11.54 -31.36
C GLU A 734 14.45 10.87 -32.60
N LEU A 735 15.25 10.55 -33.62
CA LEU A 735 14.76 9.81 -34.79
C LEU A 735 14.21 8.42 -34.40
N LEU A 736 14.77 7.74 -33.40
CA LEU A 736 14.28 6.42 -32.97
C LEU A 736 12.91 6.48 -32.27
N GLU A 737 12.50 7.64 -31.78
CA GLU A 737 11.18 7.85 -31.17
C GLU A 737 10.07 7.95 -32.22
N GLU A 738 10.42 8.22 -33.48
CA GLU A 738 9.45 8.26 -34.55
C GLU A 738 8.83 6.86 -34.77
N SER A 739 7.51 6.84 -34.90
CA SER A 739 6.75 5.61 -35.18
C SER A 739 7.18 4.87 -36.45
N TYR A 740 7.95 5.52 -37.34
CA TYR A 740 8.48 4.93 -38.55
C TYR A 740 9.63 3.94 -38.30
N PHE A 741 10.43 4.15 -37.26
CA PHE A 741 11.66 3.38 -36.98
C PHE A 741 11.51 2.38 -35.83
N GLN A 742 10.28 1.90 -35.59
CA GLN A 742 9.93 1.00 -34.47
C GLN A 742 10.72 -0.33 -34.42
N TYR A 743 11.33 -0.75 -35.53
CA TYR A 743 12.13 -1.97 -35.62
C TYR A 743 13.63 -1.73 -35.58
N VAL A 744 14.07 -0.46 -35.51
CA VAL A 744 15.48 -0.10 -35.35
C VAL A 744 15.75 0.08 -33.85
N GLU A 745 16.78 -0.61 -33.36
CA GLU A 745 17.18 -0.59 -31.97
C GLU A 745 18.62 -0.12 -31.86
N LYS A 746 18.85 0.93 -31.06
CA LYS A 746 20.19 1.37 -30.66
C LYS A 746 20.82 0.30 -29.78
N ILE A 747 22.01 -0.18 -30.17
CA ILE A 747 22.79 -1.14 -29.36
C ILE A 747 23.70 -0.37 -28.41
N LYS A 748 24.54 0.51 -28.96
CA LYS A 748 25.51 1.30 -28.20
C LYS A 748 26.11 2.41 -29.07
N THR A 749 26.72 3.38 -28.42
CA THR A 749 27.69 4.29 -29.05
C THR A 749 29.11 3.81 -28.76
N ILE A 750 30.05 4.01 -29.68
CA ILE A 750 31.47 3.69 -29.49
C ILE A 750 32.28 4.88 -29.99
N GLY A 751 32.69 5.77 -29.08
CA GLY A 751 33.27 7.06 -29.45
C GLY A 751 32.31 7.86 -30.33
N SER A 752 32.70 8.15 -31.58
CA SER A 752 31.89 8.85 -32.59
C SER A 752 31.07 7.92 -33.51
N CYS A 753 31.04 6.62 -33.21
CA CYS A 753 30.29 5.62 -33.96
C CYS A 753 28.96 5.29 -33.26
N TYR A 754 27.87 5.31 -34.04
CA TYR A 754 26.54 4.91 -33.62
C TYR A 754 26.24 3.49 -34.14
N MET A 755 25.99 2.54 -33.23
CA MET A 755 25.68 1.16 -33.58
C MET A 755 24.19 0.88 -33.34
N ALA A 756 23.50 0.45 -34.39
CA ALA A 756 22.10 0.07 -34.35
C ALA A 756 21.87 -1.25 -35.08
N ALA A 757 20.79 -1.94 -34.74
CA ALA A 757 20.37 -3.16 -35.40
C ALA A 757 18.86 -3.19 -35.59
N SER A 758 18.38 -4.00 -36.53
CA SER A 758 16.95 -4.20 -36.76
C SER A 758 16.61 -5.69 -36.86
N GLY A 759 15.41 -6.06 -36.43
CA GLY A 759 14.97 -7.47 -36.40
C GLY A 759 15.29 -8.22 -35.09
N LEU A 760 15.60 -7.51 -34.00
CA LEU A 760 15.90 -8.09 -32.68
C LEU A 760 14.68 -8.27 -31.77
N ALA A 761 13.46 -8.18 -32.31
CA ALA A 761 12.22 -8.26 -31.53
C ALA A 761 11.43 -9.55 -31.83
N PRO A 762 11.45 -10.56 -30.93
CA PRO A 762 10.85 -11.87 -31.19
C PRO A 762 9.33 -11.82 -31.35
N ASP A 763 8.64 -11.03 -30.53
CA ASP A 763 7.17 -10.86 -30.60
C ASP A 763 6.70 -10.27 -31.93
N ARG A 764 7.60 -9.59 -32.66
CA ARG A 764 7.31 -8.86 -33.89
C ARG A 764 7.77 -9.60 -35.15
N GLN A 765 8.61 -10.63 -35.03
CA GLN A 765 9.08 -11.44 -36.17
C GLN A 765 7.97 -12.30 -36.79
N ALA A 766 6.96 -12.71 -36.01
CA ALA A 766 5.89 -13.60 -36.49
C ALA A 766 4.89 -12.95 -37.46
N SER A 767 4.92 -11.62 -37.64
CA SER A 767 3.95 -10.87 -38.47
C SER A 767 4.60 -10.05 -39.59
N MET A 768 5.87 -10.28 -39.92
CA MET A 768 6.65 -9.44 -40.85
C MET A 768 6.66 -9.98 -42.27
N ASP A 769 6.66 -9.07 -43.26
CA ASP A 769 7.34 -9.32 -44.54
C ASP A 769 8.85 -9.44 -44.22
N GLU A 770 9.49 -10.53 -44.66
CA GLU A 770 10.81 -11.01 -44.19
C GLU A 770 11.88 -9.92 -44.01
N TRP A 771 11.92 -8.88 -44.85
CA TRP A 771 13.00 -7.87 -44.85
C TRP A 771 12.57 -6.41 -44.64
N ASN A 772 11.34 -6.15 -44.16
CA ASN A 772 10.89 -4.76 -43.90
C ASN A 772 11.80 -4.02 -42.90
N HIS A 773 12.21 -4.71 -41.83
CA HIS A 773 13.10 -4.15 -40.80
C HIS A 773 14.47 -3.71 -41.37
N LEU A 774 14.97 -4.38 -42.40
CA LEU A 774 16.23 -4.02 -43.06
C LEU A 774 16.08 -2.75 -43.91
N SER A 775 14.93 -2.58 -44.56
CA SER A 775 14.62 -1.36 -45.31
C SER A 775 14.52 -0.14 -44.37
N GLU A 776 13.88 -0.29 -43.22
CA GLU A 776 13.78 0.77 -42.20
C GLU A 776 15.15 1.15 -41.64
N LEU A 777 16.06 0.19 -41.45
CA LEU A 777 17.44 0.46 -41.02
C LEU A 777 18.21 1.31 -42.04
N VAL A 778 18.01 1.08 -43.34
CA VAL A 778 18.63 1.90 -44.40
C VAL A 778 18.01 3.29 -44.46
N LEU A 779 16.69 3.40 -44.30
CA LEU A 779 16.00 4.69 -44.25
C LEU A 779 16.42 5.50 -43.02
N PHE A 780 16.62 4.83 -41.89
CA PHE A 780 17.17 5.44 -40.68
C PHE A 780 18.57 6.01 -40.93
N ALA A 781 19.45 5.26 -41.62
CA ALA A 781 20.76 5.77 -42.01
C ALA A 781 20.70 7.03 -42.89
N LEU A 782 19.74 7.08 -43.84
CA LEU A 782 19.51 8.26 -44.68
C LEU A 782 18.96 9.45 -43.88
N ALA A 783 18.04 9.20 -42.95
CA ALA A 783 17.52 10.22 -42.04
C ALA A 783 18.64 10.80 -41.17
N MET A 784 19.49 9.95 -40.58
CA MET A 784 20.66 10.40 -39.81
C MET A 784 21.60 11.28 -40.64
N GLN A 785 21.81 10.97 -41.93
CA GLN A 785 22.63 11.80 -42.82
C GLN A 785 22.01 13.20 -43.00
N GLU A 786 20.70 13.30 -43.13
CA GLU A 786 20.01 14.59 -43.27
C GLU A 786 20.02 15.38 -41.96
N THR A 787 19.77 14.73 -40.83
CA THR A 787 19.87 15.36 -39.50
C THR A 787 21.28 15.91 -39.26
N LEU A 788 22.34 15.17 -39.63
CA LEU A 788 23.71 15.69 -39.53
C LEU A 788 23.96 16.88 -40.46
N LYS A 789 23.41 16.89 -41.68
CA LYS A 789 23.52 18.05 -42.58
C LYS A 789 22.85 19.29 -41.97
N GLU A 790 21.70 19.14 -41.32
CA GLU A 790 21.02 20.26 -40.67
C GLU A 790 21.81 20.79 -39.47
N MET A 791 22.40 19.92 -38.65
CA MET A 791 23.28 20.33 -37.55
C MET A 791 24.56 21.00 -38.05
N ASN A 792 25.11 20.56 -39.17
CA ASN A 792 26.26 21.21 -39.81
C ASN A 792 25.95 22.66 -40.24
N ARG A 793 24.71 22.94 -40.71
CA ARG A 793 24.28 24.30 -41.07
C ARG A 793 24.35 25.24 -39.87
N HIS A 794 23.99 24.75 -38.68
CA HIS A 794 23.97 25.53 -37.44
C HIS A 794 25.34 25.64 -36.76
N SER A 795 26.20 24.62 -36.89
CA SER A 795 27.50 24.56 -36.20
C SER A 795 28.69 25.10 -37.01
N ALA A 796 28.47 25.54 -38.25
CA ALA A 796 29.52 25.91 -39.21
C ALA A 796 30.60 24.82 -39.40
N LYS A 797 30.19 23.55 -39.25
CA LYS A 797 31.02 22.36 -39.48
C LYS A 797 30.53 21.63 -40.74
N ASN A 798 31.33 20.67 -41.20
CA ASN A 798 31.00 19.85 -42.37
C ASN A 798 31.32 18.38 -42.09
N PHE A 799 30.77 17.85 -40.99
CA PHE A 799 30.91 16.43 -40.68
C PHE A 799 30.08 15.59 -41.64
N GLN A 800 30.58 14.42 -42.02
CA GLN A 800 29.84 13.49 -42.86
C GLN A 800 29.73 12.15 -42.15
N LEU A 801 28.59 11.48 -42.30
CA LEU A 801 28.45 10.10 -41.85
C LEU A 801 29.06 9.15 -42.88
N ARG A 802 29.84 8.21 -42.38
CA ARG A 802 30.23 7.00 -43.08
C ARG A 802 29.44 5.86 -42.47
N VAL A 803 28.70 5.09 -43.28
CA VAL A 803 27.81 4.06 -42.77
C VAL A 803 28.12 2.71 -43.41
N GLY A 804 28.21 1.66 -42.61
CA GLY A 804 28.31 0.28 -43.05
C GLY A 804 27.12 -0.53 -42.57
N ILE A 805 26.42 -1.20 -43.49
CA ILE A 805 25.26 -2.06 -43.17
C ILE A 805 25.50 -3.47 -43.71
N ALA A 806 25.20 -4.48 -42.89
CA ALA A 806 25.16 -5.88 -43.30
C ALA A 806 23.94 -6.58 -42.70
N HIS A 807 23.53 -7.71 -43.26
CA HIS A 807 22.47 -8.55 -42.70
C HIS A 807 22.95 -10.00 -42.55
N GLY A 808 22.29 -10.74 -41.66
CA GLY A 808 22.55 -12.16 -41.41
C GLY A 808 22.35 -12.54 -39.94
N PRO A 809 22.80 -13.74 -39.54
CA PRO A 809 22.57 -14.25 -38.20
C PRO A 809 23.41 -13.51 -37.15
N VAL A 810 22.84 -13.36 -35.96
CA VAL A 810 23.49 -12.79 -34.77
C VAL A 810 23.02 -13.51 -33.50
N VAL A 811 23.86 -13.49 -32.48
CA VAL A 811 23.53 -13.91 -31.13
C VAL A 811 23.39 -12.66 -30.27
N ALA A 812 22.24 -12.50 -29.61
CA ALA A 812 22.04 -11.45 -28.61
C ALA A 812 22.10 -12.06 -27.20
N GLY A 813 22.57 -11.28 -26.23
CA GLY A 813 22.66 -11.74 -24.86
C GLY A 813 22.96 -10.64 -23.87
N VAL A 814 22.78 -10.94 -22.59
CA VAL A 814 23.16 -10.05 -21.50
C VAL A 814 24.33 -10.64 -20.74
N ILE A 815 25.42 -9.88 -20.68
CA ILE A 815 26.67 -10.25 -20.00
C ILE A 815 26.83 -9.40 -18.75
N GLY A 816 27.35 -10.03 -17.68
CA GLY A 816 27.75 -9.36 -16.45
C GLY A 816 26.75 -9.61 -15.33
N ALA A 817 27.18 -10.32 -14.28
CA ALA A 817 26.35 -10.64 -13.13
C ALA A 817 26.06 -9.43 -12.24
N THR A 818 27.04 -8.53 -12.09
CA THR A 818 26.95 -7.34 -11.24
C THR A 818 26.64 -6.08 -12.03
N LYS A 819 26.88 -6.06 -13.34
CA LYS A 819 26.67 -4.92 -14.25
C LYS A 819 26.21 -5.46 -15.62
N PRO A 820 24.90 -5.70 -15.79
CA PRO A 820 24.37 -6.33 -17.00
C PRO A 820 24.49 -5.39 -18.19
N GLN A 821 25.03 -5.89 -19.30
CA GLN A 821 25.14 -5.18 -20.57
C GLN A 821 24.53 -6.05 -21.68
N TYR A 822 23.52 -5.51 -22.36
CA TYR A 822 22.97 -6.11 -23.56
C TYR A 822 23.88 -5.84 -24.76
N ASP A 823 24.13 -6.87 -25.56
CA ASP A 823 24.97 -6.77 -26.75
C ASP A 823 24.65 -7.87 -27.77
N ILE A 824 25.17 -7.70 -29.00
CA ILE A 824 25.02 -8.65 -30.10
C ILE A 824 26.39 -9.08 -30.65
N TRP A 825 26.54 -10.36 -31.00
CA TRP A 825 27.75 -10.95 -31.56
C TRP A 825 27.45 -11.73 -32.82
N GLY A 826 28.42 -11.82 -33.72
CA GLY A 826 28.34 -12.67 -34.91
C GLY A 826 29.18 -12.18 -36.07
N SER A 827 29.30 -13.01 -37.10
CA SER A 827 29.99 -12.63 -38.34
C SER A 827 29.35 -11.43 -39.04
N THR A 828 28.04 -11.27 -38.89
CA THR A 828 27.27 -10.15 -39.45
C THR A 828 27.69 -8.81 -38.84
N VAL A 829 27.84 -8.76 -37.50
CA VAL A 829 28.32 -7.58 -36.78
C VAL A 829 29.72 -7.19 -37.24
N ASN A 830 30.61 -8.17 -37.34
CA ASN A 830 31.97 -7.97 -37.82
C ASN A 830 31.98 -7.46 -39.28
N LEU A 831 31.15 -8.03 -40.15
CA LEU A 831 31.04 -7.59 -41.53
C LEU A 831 30.54 -6.14 -41.63
N ALA A 832 29.49 -5.76 -40.89
CA ALA A 832 28.97 -4.40 -40.87
C ALA A 832 30.03 -3.40 -40.37
N SER A 833 30.73 -3.72 -39.28
CA SER A 833 31.84 -2.92 -38.76
C SER A 833 32.95 -2.74 -39.81
N ARG A 834 33.27 -3.78 -40.59
CA ARG A 834 34.24 -3.69 -41.70
C ARG A 834 33.73 -2.82 -42.85
N MET A 835 32.43 -2.87 -43.16
CA MET A 835 31.82 -1.99 -44.16
C MET A 835 31.90 -0.52 -43.75
N ASP A 836 31.77 -0.19 -42.46
CA ASP A 836 32.02 1.18 -41.98
C ASP A 836 33.51 1.51 -42.05
N SER A 837 34.40 0.70 -41.48
CA SER A 837 35.84 1.04 -41.42
C SER A 837 36.50 1.25 -42.78
N THR A 838 36.03 0.53 -43.81
CA THR A 838 36.49 0.66 -45.20
C THR A 838 35.63 1.62 -46.03
N GLY A 839 34.59 2.19 -45.43
CA GLY A 839 33.61 3.09 -46.02
C GLY A 839 34.18 4.41 -46.52
N VAL A 840 33.44 5.02 -47.43
CA VAL A 840 33.72 6.39 -47.90
C VAL A 840 32.76 7.34 -47.20
N SER A 841 33.28 8.48 -46.75
CA SER A 841 32.49 9.52 -46.09
C SER A 841 31.32 9.98 -46.96
N GLY A 842 30.18 10.21 -46.33
CA GLY A 842 28.94 10.62 -46.98
C GLY A 842 28.17 9.49 -47.68
N HIS A 843 28.68 8.25 -47.66
CA HIS A 843 28.05 7.13 -48.36
C HIS A 843 27.66 6.02 -47.39
N ILE A 844 26.60 5.29 -47.76
CA ILE A 844 26.19 4.04 -47.10
C ILE A 844 26.73 2.88 -47.90
N GLN A 845 27.51 2.03 -47.24
CA GLN A 845 28.16 0.88 -47.81
C GLN A 845 27.47 -0.42 -47.42
N VAL A 846 27.22 -1.28 -48.41
CA VAL A 846 26.62 -2.61 -48.20
C VAL A 846 27.38 -3.72 -48.96
N PRO A 847 27.37 -4.96 -48.44
CA PRO A 847 27.86 -6.12 -49.16
C PRO A 847 26.84 -6.59 -50.22
N GLU A 848 27.31 -7.36 -51.22
CA GLU A 848 26.45 -7.88 -52.30
C GLU A 848 25.22 -8.67 -51.82
N ALA A 849 25.35 -9.43 -50.73
CA ALA A 849 24.20 -10.16 -50.17
C ALA A 849 23.06 -9.20 -49.78
N THR A 850 23.38 -8.12 -49.08
CA THR A 850 22.41 -7.09 -48.67
C THR A 850 21.85 -6.34 -49.86
N ARG A 851 22.65 -6.10 -50.91
CA ARG A 851 22.20 -5.44 -52.13
C ARG A 851 21.01 -6.15 -52.77
N ARG A 852 21.07 -7.48 -52.88
CA ARG A 852 20.02 -8.26 -53.57
C ARG A 852 18.64 -7.99 -52.97
N ILE A 853 18.57 -7.96 -51.64
CA ILE A 853 17.37 -7.63 -50.90
C ILE A 853 16.98 -6.17 -51.16
N LEU A 854 17.90 -5.22 -50.96
CA LEU A 854 17.57 -3.79 -51.10
C LEU A 854 17.10 -3.39 -52.51
N VAL A 855 17.59 -4.04 -53.56
CA VAL A 855 17.14 -3.79 -54.94
C VAL A 855 15.68 -4.20 -55.14
N GLU A 856 15.26 -5.33 -54.56
CA GLU A 856 13.85 -5.77 -54.58
C GLU A 856 12.93 -4.77 -53.87
N TRP A 857 13.45 -4.10 -52.84
CA TRP A 857 12.75 -3.04 -52.10
C TRP A 857 12.80 -1.65 -52.76
N GLY A 858 13.44 -1.52 -53.93
CA GLY A 858 13.44 -0.30 -54.75
C GLY A 858 14.60 0.68 -54.49
N PHE A 859 15.61 0.28 -53.73
CA PHE A 859 16.81 1.10 -53.52
C PHE A 859 17.73 1.07 -54.75
N VAL A 860 18.36 2.20 -55.05
CA VAL A 860 19.35 2.32 -56.14
C VAL A 860 20.75 2.22 -55.55
N LEU A 861 21.52 1.24 -56.01
CA LEU A 861 22.89 1.01 -55.56
C LEU A 861 23.89 1.08 -56.71
N GLU A 862 25.02 1.72 -56.45
CA GLU A 862 26.17 1.85 -57.35
C GLU A 862 27.28 0.90 -56.94
N LEU A 863 27.88 0.22 -57.93
CA LEU A 863 28.97 -0.69 -57.67
C LEU A 863 30.24 0.09 -57.29
N ARG A 864 30.80 -0.18 -56.11
CA ARG A 864 32.08 0.38 -55.67
C ARG A 864 33.27 -0.41 -56.19
N GLY A 865 33.17 -1.74 -56.15
CA GLY A 865 34.24 -2.67 -56.51
C GLY A 865 34.53 -3.69 -55.43
N GLU A 866 35.59 -4.45 -55.60
CA GLU A 866 36.02 -5.49 -54.66
C GLU A 866 36.94 -4.91 -53.59
N ILE A 867 36.65 -5.19 -52.32
CA ILE A 867 37.47 -4.76 -51.18
C ILE A 867 37.88 -5.97 -50.36
N PHE A 868 39.14 -5.96 -49.91
CA PHE A 868 39.63 -7.00 -49.03
C PHE A 868 39.00 -6.87 -47.63
N VAL A 869 38.29 -7.91 -47.18
CA VAL A 869 37.64 -7.94 -45.86
C VAL A 869 38.31 -9.02 -45.00
N LYS A 870 39.06 -8.57 -43.98
CA LYS A 870 39.75 -9.46 -43.03
C LYS A 870 38.76 -10.28 -42.21
N GLY A 871 38.94 -11.61 -42.15
CA GLY A 871 38.22 -12.50 -41.23
C GLY A 871 36.99 -13.21 -41.78
N VAL A 872 36.74 -13.15 -43.10
CA VAL A 872 35.70 -13.94 -43.77
C VAL A 872 36.33 -15.21 -44.35
N SER A 873 35.73 -16.38 -44.09
CA SER A 873 36.19 -17.67 -44.61
C SER A 873 36.03 -17.74 -46.15
N GLY A 874 37.16 -17.88 -46.85
CA GLY A 874 37.23 -18.03 -48.31
C GLY A 874 37.58 -16.73 -49.04
N GLU A 875 38.80 -16.64 -49.55
CA GLU A 875 39.28 -15.68 -50.55
C GLU A 875 38.81 -14.22 -50.39
N GLY A 876 39.31 -13.56 -49.35
CA GLY A 876 39.77 -12.16 -49.31
C GLY A 876 38.87 -11.01 -49.77
N TRP A 877 38.17 -11.09 -50.90
CA TRP A 877 37.52 -9.99 -51.59
C TRP A 877 36.00 -10.12 -51.52
N ARG A 878 35.31 -9.03 -51.17
CA ARG A 878 33.85 -8.93 -51.31
C ARG A 878 33.48 -7.79 -52.24
N LEU A 879 32.46 -8.02 -53.06
CA LEU A 879 31.83 -6.99 -53.87
C LEU A 879 31.06 -6.04 -52.95
N VAL A 880 31.42 -4.76 -53.03
CA VAL A 880 30.89 -3.69 -52.20
C VAL A 880 30.14 -2.69 -53.07
N LEU A 881 29.04 -2.15 -52.55
CA LEU A 881 28.23 -1.15 -53.24
C LEU A 881 27.92 0.04 -52.33
N PHE A 882 27.75 1.20 -52.96
CA PHE A 882 27.20 2.39 -52.35
C PHE A 882 25.71 2.51 -52.65
N LEU A 883 24.92 3.02 -51.72
CA LEU A 883 23.63 3.61 -52.08
C LEU A 883 23.88 4.93 -52.81
N SER A 884 23.23 5.15 -53.96
CA SER A 884 23.44 6.40 -54.71
C SER A 884 22.76 7.57 -53.98
N ASN A 885 23.40 8.74 -54.02
CA ASN A 885 22.93 9.98 -53.39
C ASN A 885 21.64 10.57 -54.02
N GLY A 886 20.98 9.83 -54.91
CA GLY A 886 19.86 10.28 -55.76
C GLY A 886 18.70 9.30 -55.84
N GLY A 887 18.16 8.91 -54.68
CA GLY A 887 16.77 8.48 -54.55
C GLY A 887 16.48 6.98 -54.66
N VAL A 888 15.52 6.56 -53.85
CA VAL A 888 14.71 5.36 -54.13
C VAL A 888 14.07 5.57 -55.50
N LYS A 889 14.46 4.79 -56.52
CA LYS A 889 13.71 4.76 -57.78
C LYS A 889 12.47 3.92 -57.54
N CYS A 890 11.39 4.58 -57.11
CA CYS A 890 10.09 3.94 -57.00
C CYS A 890 9.66 3.48 -58.40
N ASN A 891 9.76 2.18 -58.67
CA ASN A 891 8.88 1.56 -59.65
C ASN A 891 7.49 1.48 -58.98
N PRO A 892 6.46 2.18 -59.48
CA PRO A 892 5.16 2.28 -58.79
C PRO A 892 4.45 0.92 -58.61
N PHE A 893 4.96 -0.15 -59.21
CA PHE A 893 4.46 -1.51 -59.07
C PHE A 893 5.26 -2.41 -58.09
N ALA A 894 6.46 -2.00 -57.66
CA ALA A 894 7.36 -2.84 -56.84
C ALA A 894 7.69 -2.25 -55.46
N CYS A 895 7.50 -0.95 -55.25
CA CYS A 895 7.85 -0.29 -53.99
C CYS A 895 6.70 -0.40 -52.98
N GLN A 896 6.96 -0.93 -51.78
CA GLN A 896 5.95 -1.04 -50.72
C GLN A 896 5.58 0.34 -50.13
N HIS A 897 4.36 0.46 -49.59
CA HIS A 897 3.73 1.72 -49.14
C HIS A 897 4.61 2.61 -48.25
N LYS A 898 5.38 2.01 -47.32
CA LYS A 898 6.23 2.74 -46.36
C LYS A 898 7.38 3.51 -47.00
N VAL A 899 8.05 2.94 -48.00
CA VAL A 899 9.19 3.59 -48.67
C VAL A 899 8.70 4.78 -49.52
N LEU A 900 7.53 4.61 -50.15
CA LEU A 900 6.82 5.67 -50.87
C LEU A 900 6.37 6.82 -49.96
N GLU A 901 5.95 6.51 -48.73
CA GLU A 901 5.51 7.51 -47.75
C GLU A 901 6.67 8.31 -47.18
N PHE A 902 7.80 7.64 -46.87
CA PHE A 902 9.04 8.32 -46.49
C PHE A 902 9.53 9.24 -47.59
N SER A 903 9.63 8.75 -48.83
CA SER A 903 10.02 9.56 -50.00
C SER A 903 9.11 10.78 -50.26
N LYS A 904 7.87 10.78 -49.76
CA LYS A 904 6.94 11.92 -49.86
C LYS A 904 7.03 12.87 -48.67
N SER A 905 7.38 12.36 -47.49
CA SER A 905 7.46 13.11 -46.23
C SER A 905 8.78 13.88 -46.11
N THR A 906 9.89 13.22 -46.42
CA THR A 906 11.21 13.87 -46.51
C THR A 906 11.37 14.49 -47.90
N LYS A 907 11.82 15.75 -47.97
CA LYS A 907 12.16 16.45 -49.22
C LYS A 907 13.41 15.83 -49.89
N ILE A 908 13.41 14.53 -50.18
CA ILE A 908 14.49 13.80 -50.87
C ILE A 908 14.19 13.80 -52.38
N ALA A 909 13.81 14.97 -52.92
CA ALA A 909 13.60 15.19 -54.35
C ALA A 909 14.81 15.85 -54.99
#